data_AF-A0A7C4KZT5-F1
#
_entry.id   AF-A0A7C4KZT5-F1
#
_cell.length_a   1.000
_cell.length_b   1.000
_cell.length_c   1.000
_cell.angle_alpha   90.00
_cell.angle_beta   90.00
_cell.angle_gamma   90.00
#
_symmetry.space_group_name_H-M   'P 1'
#
loop_
_entity.id
_entity.type
_entity.pdbx_description
1 polymer ?
#
loop_
_entity_poly.entity_id
_entity_poly.type
_entity_poly.pdbx_seq_one_letter_code
_entity_poly.pdbx_strand_id
1 'polypeptide(L)'
;MISAPLSLSPAGRLRLVSPLRILFWLIVHPAAWQRHLALIDPSLPLDFSLIELTAKQRRNPQLARFLLFTWLSLGLWIAFLIPFTAILLGNSLNDLPIKLAIGIGYGLSASLCGALLAGIGSGLTFGFVLGLGTGLLLPDMDAYFVVTAAAAGLAASVQLNLLQVRQRPSSLLRCLLGVITGILVGAGVIFGFWAIASGELINTPQTLQIDQTISGLPLILLIGSALPIGFLTVWLTLHLRSRSGWRRSLLPAVLLTFWMALGYAGLVSQSSQTILMNLNAGMIGGAFITLLFGLSSTLTRQVGGNNAAAVASGLVAGVGWIPLGPHVLAGYQHQPHLITIALVVLVFGLTISFWRPLLFYPLVAIWNNFCFNLDQNRPGDLRWFWLHAAFWDEKQRLTWPDLDEYLLLLSERQPHLLQDVLILLSATAQRPVAQKVQMELTARQFETCPDVPSIAAIHHQTAAGLLEGPLSTILIALHNISRDIEHALRQTTPYQQRLGLGMARDKLATLQNELLLSRHPQSQRFAPIIARWQRMLSSHIEAMTIPAQYQQEIPNPYICGMPLSERQSLLFVGRSEIIERINLMLMQDKCPPLLLFGQRRMGKTSLLLNLSHFLTSSIIPCFVDCQGLAGYQDSDELVPEFVELVRQSALRFRNVDLPAFRGQSSSGGSLYQMLNQWVAATEAQLESRQQTLLLAMDEFESLEAIMNANLKLAKIYLGFARHTVQHHPRFKILLAGTHLAEEMPLWRDFLINARVLKIDYLTRSETLQLIEQPVKPFPLTYAPEVSQAIYELTRGHPYLVQSLCFELVLIKNEQPLSSRFRVTPEDLEQALRNAQTGNIIFFNDLYHNQLSPLAASMAIALARQGSQTCLPADEWHKIAPLFSESGLAELLKRDVIEPVNGAYRFQVEFIRRWFADQPLIPHNQSSPS
;
A
#
# COMPACT_ATOMS: atom_id res chain seq x y z
N MET A 1 5.30 -39.90 -1.62
CA MET A 1 6.10 -39.15 -2.63
C MET A 1 5.17 -38.24 -3.41
N ILE A 2 5.04 -36.99 -2.98
CA ILE A 2 4.16 -35.97 -3.58
C ILE A 2 5.10 -34.90 -4.16
N SER A 3 5.06 -34.75 -5.49
CA SER A 3 5.90 -33.85 -6.27
C SER A 3 5.37 -32.43 -6.27
N ALA A 4 6.23 -31.46 -6.00
CA ALA A 4 6.01 -30.05 -6.33
C ALA A 4 6.56 -29.74 -7.74
N PRO A 5 6.49 -28.47 -8.18
CA PRO A 5 5.61 -27.95 -9.21
C PRO A 5 6.06 -28.27 -10.65
N LEU A 6 5.03 -28.33 -11.51
CA LEU A 6 5.11 -28.54 -12.95
C LEU A 6 5.77 -27.35 -13.67
N SER A 7 7.02 -27.53 -14.10
CA SER A 7 7.50 -27.02 -15.40
C SER A 7 8.06 -28.13 -16.29
N LEU A 8 8.12 -29.38 -15.82
CA LEU A 8 8.75 -30.50 -16.52
C LEU A 8 7.99 -31.82 -16.34
N SER A 9 6.87 -32.02 -17.06
CA SER A 9 6.50 -33.38 -17.49
C SER A 9 5.50 -33.36 -18.66
N PRO A 10 5.78 -34.05 -19.76
CA PRO A 10 4.83 -34.25 -20.85
C PRO A 10 3.69 -35.17 -20.43
N ALA A 11 2.55 -35.07 -21.11
CA ALA A 11 1.33 -35.89 -21.03
C ALA A 11 1.50 -37.29 -20.39
N GLY A 12 1.52 -37.35 -19.05
CA GLY A 12 1.63 -38.59 -18.28
C GLY A 12 0.24 -39.14 -17.96
N ARG A 13 0.05 -40.45 -18.15
CA ARG A 13 -1.22 -41.17 -17.88
C ARG A 13 -1.85 -40.75 -16.55
N LEU A 14 -3.13 -40.40 -16.60
CA LEU A 14 -3.97 -40.06 -15.45
C LEU A 14 -4.00 -41.25 -14.47
N ARG A 15 -3.25 -41.15 -13.36
CA ARG A 15 -3.24 -42.18 -12.32
C ARG A 15 -4.48 -41.99 -11.43
N LEU A 16 -5.24 -43.06 -11.22
CA LEU A 16 -6.36 -43.06 -10.28
C LEU A 16 -5.83 -42.82 -8.86
N VAL A 17 -6.47 -41.92 -8.14
CA VAL A 17 -6.07 -41.47 -6.81
C VAL A 17 -7.01 -42.09 -5.77
N SER A 18 -6.45 -42.63 -4.70
CA SER A 18 -7.25 -43.18 -3.59
C SER A 18 -8.14 -42.11 -2.95
N PRO A 19 -9.37 -42.44 -2.50
CA PRO A 19 -10.29 -41.48 -1.90
C PRO A 19 -9.73 -40.84 -0.62
N LEU A 20 -8.92 -41.56 0.17
CA LEU A 20 -8.23 -40.99 1.34
C LEU A 20 -7.30 -39.83 0.97
N ARG A 21 -6.61 -39.94 -0.17
CA ARG A 21 -5.75 -38.87 -0.69
C ARG A 21 -6.56 -37.69 -1.22
N ILE A 22 -7.74 -37.95 -1.80
CA ILE A 22 -8.67 -36.89 -2.20
C ILE A 22 -9.18 -36.15 -0.96
N LEU A 23 -9.59 -36.88 0.09
CA LEU A 23 -9.99 -36.27 1.37
C LEU A 23 -8.88 -35.43 1.98
N PHE A 24 -7.63 -35.92 1.96
CA PHE A 24 -6.46 -35.14 2.37
C PHE A 24 -6.33 -33.85 1.55
N TRP A 25 -6.44 -33.91 0.22
CA TRP A 25 -6.38 -32.71 -0.62
C TRP A 25 -7.51 -31.72 -0.33
N LEU A 26 -8.74 -32.20 -0.13
CA LEU A 26 -9.90 -31.35 0.15
C LEU A 26 -9.75 -30.55 1.46
N ILE A 27 -9.04 -31.11 2.45
CA ILE A 27 -8.85 -30.50 3.77
C ILE A 27 -7.52 -29.74 3.86
N VAL A 28 -6.43 -30.26 3.27
CA VAL A 28 -5.05 -29.79 3.49
C VAL A 28 -4.46 -29.08 2.27
N HIS A 29 -4.69 -29.61 1.07
CA HIS A 29 -4.05 -29.14 -0.18
C HIS A 29 -5.03 -28.95 -1.34
N PRO A 30 -5.96 -27.97 -1.26
CA PRO A 30 -6.96 -27.72 -2.30
C PRO A 30 -6.39 -27.47 -3.70
N ALA A 31 -5.17 -26.94 -3.83
CA ALA A 31 -4.54 -26.73 -5.12
C ALA A 31 -4.16 -28.04 -5.83
N ALA A 32 -3.78 -29.11 -5.11
CA ALA A 32 -3.61 -30.41 -5.75
C ALA A 32 -4.93 -30.98 -6.26
N TRP A 33 -6.02 -30.78 -5.52
CA TRP A 33 -7.36 -31.13 -6.00
C TRP A 33 -7.70 -30.38 -7.29
N GLN A 34 -7.43 -29.07 -7.34
CA GLN A 34 -7.61 -28.25 -8.54
C GLN A 34 -6.81 -28.78 -9.73
N ARG A 35 -5.52 -29.04 -9.53
CA ARG A 35 -4.63 -29.54 -10.58
C ARG A 35 -5.07 -30.90 -11.08
N HIS A 36 -5.49 -31.79 -10.17
CA HIS A 36 -5.98 -33.12 -10.55
C HIS A 36 -7.26 -33.04 -11.38
N LEU A 37 -8.22 -32.19 -11.00
CA LEU A 37 -9.43 -31.96 -11.80
C LEU A 37 -9.09 -31.35 -13.17
N ALA A 38 -8.17 -30.39 -13.24
CA ALA A 38 -7.77 -29.76 -14.49
C ALA A 38 -7.14 -30.74 -15.50
N LEU A 39 -6.48 -31.80 -15.01
CA LEU A 39 -5.98 -32.89 -15.87
C LEU A 39 -7.10 -33.77 -16.44
N ILE A 40 -8.24 -33.88 -15.75
CA ILE A 40 -9.41 -34.66 -16.20
C ILE A 40 -10.24 -33.82 -17.17
N ASP A 41 -10.58 -32.59 -16.77
CA ASP A 41 -11.27 -31.60 -17.58
C ASP A 41 -11.01 -30.19 -17.00
N PRO A 42 -10.32 -29.29 -17.72
CA PRO A 42 -10.00 -27.94 -17.24
C PRO A 42 -11.21 -27.04 -17.06
N SER A 43 -12.39 -27.40 -17.59
CA SER A 43 -13.62 -26.62 -17.46
C SER A 43 -14.43 -26.91 -16.19
N LEU A 44 -14.02 -27.89 -15.37
CA LEU A 44 -14.72 -28.25 -14.14
C LEU A 44 -14.44 -27.25 -13.00
N PRO A 45 -15.48 -26.73 -12.31
CA PRO A 45 -15.28 -25.93 -11.11
C PRO A 45 -14.82 -26.79 -9.92
N LEU A 46 -14.16 -26.18 -8.94
CA LEU A 46 -13.57 -26.85 -7.77
C LEU A 46 -14.58 -27.65 -6.92
N ASP A 47 -15.80 -27.14 -6.79
CA ASP A 47 -16.91 -27.74 -6.05
C ASP A 47 -18.09 -28.03 -7.01
N PHE A 48 -17.83 -28.79 -8.09
CA PHE A 48 -18.88 -29.16 -9.04
C PHE A 48 -19.84 -30.18 -8.45
N SER A 49 -21.13 -30.04 -8.80
CA SER A 49 -22.14 -31.08 -8.55
C SER A 49 -22.35 -31.95 -9.79
N LEU A 50 -22.75 -33.20 -9.59
CA LEU A 50 -23.13 -34.12 -10.68
C LEU A 50 -24.23 -33.56 -11.59
N ILE A 51 -25.12 -32.70 -11.05
CA ILE A 51 -26.20 -32.09 -11.84
C ILE A 51 -25.68 -31.01 -12.81
N GLU A 52 -24.58 -30.34 -12.46
CA GLU A 52 -23.97 -29.25 -13.23
C GLU A 52 -23.17 -29.76 -14.43
N LEU A 53 -22.87 -31.06 -14.49
CA LEU A 53 -22.11 -31.66 -15.59
C LEU A 53 -22.84 -31.53 -16.92
N THR A 54 -22.15 -30.96 -17.91
CA THR A 54 -22.63 -30.84 -19.29
C THR A 54 -22.73 -32.20 -19.98
N ALA A 55 -23.50 -32.29 -21.08
CA ALA A 55 -23.63 -33.53 -21.84
C ALA A 55 -22.27 -34.06 -22.37
N LYS A 56 -21.35 -33.16 -22.71
CA LYS A 56 -19.99 -33.50 -23.14
C LYS A 56 -19.16 -34.06 -21.99
N GLN A 57 -19.22 -33.43 -20.81
CA GLN A 57 -18.52 -33.89 -19.60
C GLN A 57 -19.03 -35.26 -19.12
N ARG A 58 -20.35 -35.51 -19.17
CA ARG A 58 -20.92 -36.82 -18.79
C ARG A 58 -20.46 -37.96 -19.69
N ARG A 59 -20.16 -37.67 -20.96
CA ARG A 59 -19.62 -38.64 -21.92
C ARG A 59 -18.09 -38.77 -21.85
N ASN A 60 -17.41 -38.00 -21.01
CA ASN A 60 -15.97 -38.11 -20.84
C ASN A 60 -15.65 -39.42 -20.08
N PRO A 61 -14.98 -40.40 -20.73
CA PRO A 61 -14.70 -41.69 -20.11
C PRO A 61 -13.73 -41.56 -18.93
N GLN A 62 -12.87 -40.54 -18.91
CA GLN A 62 -11.93 -40.32 -17.80
C GLN A 62 -12.67 -39.83 -16.55
N LEU A 63 -13.60 -38.90 -16.69
CA LEU A 63 -14.44 -38.42 -15.59
C LEU A 63 -15.33 -39.54 -15.05
N ALA A 64 -15.96 -40.34 -15.92
CA ALA A 64 -16.79 -41.47 -15.51
C ALA A 64 -15.99 -42.53 -14.73
N ARG A 65 -14.79 -42.90 -15.22
CA ARG A 65 -13.89 -43.82 -14.51
C ARG A 65 -13.44 -43.27 -13.17
N PHE A 66 -13.11 -41.98 -13.10
CA PHE A 66 -12.74 -41.31 -11.85
C PHE A 66 -13.88 -41.36 -10.81
N LEU A 67 -15.10 -40.98 -11.21
CA LEU A 67 -16.27 -40.99 -10.31
C LEU A 67 -16.59 -42.40 -9.80
N LEU A 68 -16.64 -43.39 -10.71
CA LEU A 68 -16.91 -44.78 -10.35
C LEU A 68 -15.83 -45.37 -9.44
N PHE A 69 -14.55 -45.15 -9.78
CA PHE A 69 -13.44 -45.63 -8.96
C PHE A 69 -13.48 -45.00 -7.56
N THR A 70 -13.69 -43.69 -7.46
CA THR A 70 -13.71 -42.98 -6.18
C THR A 70 -14.85 -43.48 -5.30
N TRP A 71 -16.04 -43.68 -5.87
CA TRP A 71 -17.21 -44.15 -5.13
C TRP A 71 -17.06 -45.62 -4.66
N LEU A 72 -16.64 -46.53 -5.55
CA LEU A 72 -16.43 -47.94 -5.20
C LEU A 72 -15.31 -48.12 -4.18
N SER A 73 -14.18 -47.41 -4.39
CA SER A 73 -13.06 -47.49 -3.45
C SER A 73 -13.40 -46.91 -2.08
N LEU A 74 -14.25 -45.88 -1.99
CA LEU A 74 -14.71 -45.34 -0.71
C LEU A 74 -15.47 -46.41 0.10
N GLY A 75 -16.39 -47.14 -0.53
CA GLY A 75 -17.08 -48.26 0.13
C GLY A 75 -16.13 -49.36 0.60
N LEU A 76 -15.13 -49.72 -0.22
CA LEU A 76 -14.10 -50.70 0.15
C LEU A 76 -13.24 -50.24 1.33
N TRP A 77 -12.86 -48.95 1.38
CA TRP A 77 -12.12 -48.40 2.52
C TRP A 77 -12.94 -48.42 3.80
N ILE A 78 -14.23 -48.09 3.75
CA ILE A 78 -15.13 -48.19 4.91
C ILE A 78 -15.26 -49.64 5.36
N ALA A 79 -15.48 -50.57 4.43
CA ALA A 79 -15.60 -52.00 4.70
C ALA A 79 -14.31 -52.60 5.29
N PHE A 80 -13.15 -52.03 4.97
CA PHE A 80 -11.85 -52.44 5.54
C PHE A 80 -11.58 -51.80 6.91
N LEU A 81 -11.86 -50.51 7.07
CA LEU A 81 -11.50 -49.76 8.28
C LEU A 81 -12.39 -50.14 9.48
N ILE A 82 -13.68 -50.41 9.27
CA ILE A 82 -14.59 -50.81 10.37
C ILE A 82 -14.11 -52.08 11.10
N PRO A 83 -13.88 -53.23 10.44
CA PRO A 83 -13.39 -54.43 11.12
C PRO A 83 -11.98 -54.24 11.67
N PHE A 84 -11.09 -53.55 10.94
CA PHE A 84 -9.72 -53.30 11.40
C PHE A 84 -9.68 -52.54 12.72
N THR A 85 -10.48 -51.48 12.84
CA THR A 85 -10.57 -50.69 14.07
C THR A 85 -11.32 -51.42 15.18
N ALA A 86 -12.36 -52.19 14.86
CA ALA A 86 -13.05 -53.04 15.85
C ALA A 86 -12.10 -54.07 16.48
N ILE A 87 -11.22 -54.69 15.69
CA ILE A 87 -10.17 -55.61 16.16
C ILE A 87 -9.17 -54.88 17.06
N LEU A 88 -8.70 -53.71 16.64
CA LEU A 88 -7.71 -52.92 17.38
C LEU A 88 -8.24 -52.45 18.75
N LEU A 89 -9.54 -52.15 18.84
CA LEU A 89 -10.22 -51.74 20.08
C LEU A 89 -10.70 -52.92 20.94
N GLY A 90 -10.52 -54.18 20.49
CA GLY A 90 -10.95 -55.37 21.23
C GLY A 90 -12.47 -55.57 21.30
N ASN A 91 -13.24 -54.99 20.37
CA ASN A 91 -14.70 -55.09 20.35
C ASN A 91 -15.19 -56.45 19.83
N SER A 92 -16.38 -56.87 20.28
CA SER A 92 -17.04 -58.08 19.76
C SER A 92 -17.36 -57.94 18.25
N LEU A 93 -17.10 -59.02 17.50
CA LEU A 93 -17.35 -59.11 16.05
C LEU A 93 -18.75 -59.61 15.70
N ASN A 94 -19.59 -59.94 16.69
CA ASN A 94 -20.93 -60.51 16.45
C ASN A 94 -21.85 -59.55 15.68
N ASP A 95 -21.75 -58.25 15.94
CA ASP A 95 -22.54 -57.21 15.26
C ASP A 95 -21.88 -56.68 13.97
N LEU A 96 -20.73 -57.25 13.58
CA LEU A 96 -19.95 -56.77 12.44
C LEU A 96 -20.76 -56.71 11.12
N PRO A 97 -21.62 -57.69 10.78
CA PRO A 97 -22.43 -57.61 9.56
C PRO A 97 -23.39 -56.42 9.55
N ILE A 98 -23.97 -56.10 10.70
CA ILE A 98 -24.91 -54.97 10.86
C ILE A 98 -24.14 -53.64 10.81
N LYS A 99 -22.99 -53.56 11.50
CA LYS A 99 -22.07 -52.42 11.47
C LYS A 99 -21.58 -52.09 10.06
N LEU A 100 -21.20 -53.11 9.30
CA LEU A 100 -20.81 -52.97 7.90
C LEU A 100 -21.99 -52.52 7.02
N ALA A 101 -23.16 -53.12 7.21
CA ALA A 101 -24.35 -52.77 6.43
C ALA A 101 -24.73 -51.30 6.58
N ILE A 102 -24.84 -50.79 7.82
CA ILE A 102 -25.18 -49.37 8.01
C ILE A 102 -24.06 -48.46 7.48
N GLY A 103 -22.80 -48.80 7.76
CA GLY A 103 -21.67 -47.92 7.49
C GLY A 103 -21.43 -47.77 6.00
N ILE A 104 -21.53 -48.88 5.26
CA ILE A 104 -21.50 -48.88 3.79
C ILE A 104 -22.73 -48.15 3.24
N GLY A 105 -23.91 -48.37 3.83
CA GLY A 105 -25.15 -47.69 3.47
C GLY A 105 -25.02 -46.16 3.53
N TYR A 106 -24.64 -45.62 4.70
CA TYR A 106 -24.39 -44.19 4.90
C TYR A 106 -23.26 -43.69 4.00
N GLY A 107 -22.18 -44.45 3.86
CA GLY A 107 -21.01 -44.00 3.13
C GLY A 107 -21.25 -43.83 1.63
N LEU A 108 -21.91 -44.80 1.01
CA LEU A 108 -22.21 -44.76 -0.42
C LEU A 108 -23.34 -43.77 -0.74
N SER A 109 -24.41 -43.75 0.07
CA SER A 109 -25.55 -42.88 -0.18
C SER A 109 -25.23 -41.41 0.07
N ALA A 110 -24.57 -41.07 1.17
CA ALA A 110 -24.21 -39.69 1.48
C ALA A 110 -23.13 -39.18 0.51
N SER A 111 -22.22 -40.04 0.05
CA SER A 111 -21.28 -39.66 -1.01
C SER A 111 -21.98 -39.30 -2.32
N LEU A 112 -22.92 -40.14 -2.78
CA LEU A 112 -23.62 -39.94 -4.05
C LEU A 112 -24.62 -38.77 -3.98
N CYS A 113 -25.48 -38.75 -2.94
CA CYS A 113 -26.48 -37.72 -2.73
C CYS A 113 -25.81 -36.37 -2.43
N GLY A 114 -24.75 -36.35 -1.62
CA GLY A 114 -23.96 -35.15 -1.38
C GLY A 114 -23.26 -34.62 -2.63
N ALA A 115 -22.74 -35.49 -3.50
CA ALA A 115 -22.15 -35.09 -4.78
C ALA A 115 -23.20 -34.52 -5.76
N LEU A 116 -24.46 -34.94 -5.63
CA LEU A 116 -25.58 -34.48 -6.46
C LEU A 116 -26.22 -33.19 -5.91
N LEU A 117 -26.37 -33.07 -4.59
CA LEU A 117 -27.13 -31.99 -3.94
C LEU A 117 -26.24 -30.82 -3.48
N ALA A 118 -24.98 -31.09 -3.11
CA ALA A 118 -24.06 -30.08 -2.56
C ALA A 118 -22.83 -29.87 -3.43
N GLY A 119 -22.08 -30.92 -3.71
CA GLY A 119 -20.83 -30.88 -4.45
C GLY A 119 -19.94 -32.08 -4.11
N ILE A 120 -19.10 -32.49 -5.06
CA ILE A 120 -18.34 -33.75 -4.94
C ILE A 120 -17.43 -33.81 -3.71
N GLY A 121 -16.78 -32.70 -3.35
CA GLY A 121 -15.87 -32.65 -2.20
C GLY A 121 -16.62 -32.80 -0.87
N SER A 122 -17.72 -32.05 -0.72
CA SER A 122 -18.59 -32.14 0.46
C SER A 122 -19.23 -33.54 0.56
N GLY A 123 -19.71 -34.10 -0.55
CA GLY A 123 -20.29 -35.43 -0.60
C GLY A 123 -19.32 -36.55 -0.19
N LEU A 124 -18.10 -36.57 -0.76
CA LEU A 124 -17.08 -37.56 -0.37
C LEU A 124 -16.75 -37.49 1.13
N THR A 125 -16.69 -36.27 1.68
CA THR A 125 -16.44 -36.04 3.11
C THR A 125 -17.59 -36.58 3.96
N PHE A 126 -18.85 -36.27 3.58
CA PHE A 126 -20.03 -36.83 4.22
C PHE A 126 -20.03 -38.36 4.21
N GLY A 127 -19.85 -38.97 3.03
CA GLY A 127 -19.84 -40.42 2.88
C GLY A 127 -18.77 -41.08 3.75
N PHE A 128 -17.54 -40.58 3.70
CA PHE A 128 -16.47 -41.18 4.49
C PHE A 128 -16.71 -41.05 6.00
N VAL A 129 -17.05 -39.86 6.50
CA VAL A 129 -17.19 -39.61 7.94
C VAL A 129 -18.46 -40.26 8.51
N LEU A 130 -19.60 -40.14 7.82
CA LEU A 130 -20.84 -40.79 8.26
C LEU A 130 -20.71 -42.31 8.20
N GLY A 131 -20.19 -42.86 7.11
CA GLY A 131 -20.09 -44.31 6.95
C GLY A 131 -19.12 -44.96 7.94
N LEU A 132 -17.97 -44.34 8.18
CA LEU A 132 -17.01 -44.83 9.17
C LEU A 132 -17.52 -44.61 10.61
N GLY A 133 -18.07 -43.44 10.92
CA GLY A 133 -18.55 -43.11 12.26
C GLY A 133 -19.75 -43.94 12.70
N THR A 134 -20.76 -44.09 11.83
CA THR A 134 -21.95 -44.89 12.14
C THR A 134 -21.63 -46.38 12.22
N GLY A 135 -20.74 -46.89 11.35
CA GLY A 135 -20.28 -48.28 11.41
C GLY A 135 -19.50 -48.62 12.67
N LEU A 136 -18.83 -47.65 13.30
CA LEU A 136 -18.05 -47.87 14.51
C LEU A 136 -18.84 -47.79 15.81
N LEU A 137 -19.86 -46.93 15.88
CA LEU A 137 -20.52 -46.52 17.12
C LEU A 137 -21.90 -47.18 17.36
N LEU A 138 -22.18 -48.29 16.67
CA LEU A 138 -23.55 -48.76 16.43
C LEU A 138 -24.44 -49.26 17.60
N PRO A 139 -24.01 -49.43 18.87
CA PRO A 139 -25.01 -49.70 19.90
C PRO A 139 -25.71 -48.42 20.40
N ASP A 140 -25.03 -47.27 20.39
CA ASP A 140 -25.52 -46.04 21.00
C ASP A 140 -26.22 -45.13 19.97
N MET A 141 -27.55 -45.08 20.05
CA MET A 141 -28.37 -44.18 19.22
C MET A 141 -27.97 -42.70 19.38
N ASP A 142 -27.44 -42.33 20.54
CA ASP A 142 -26.97 -40.99 20.88
C ASP A 142 -25.72 -40.59 20.09
N ALA A 143 -24.89 -41.57 19.69
CA ALA A 143 -23.66 -41.33 18.95
C ALA A 143 -23.90 -40.89 17.51
N TYR A 144 -25.07 -41.19 16.92
CA TYR A 144 -25.42 -40.78 15.56
C TYR A 144 -25.42 -39.26 15.40
N PHE A 145 -25.93 -38.53 16.38
CA PHE A 145 -25.98 -37.06 16.34
C PHE A 145 -24.58 -36.44 16.31
N VAL A 146 -23.66 -37.01 17.09
CA VAL A 146 -22.27 -36.57 17.15
C VAL A 146 -21.55 -36.87 15.83
N VAL A 147 -21.77 -38.04 15.24
CA VAL A 147 -21.21 -38.41 13.93
C VAL A 147 -21.77 -37.53 12.82
N THR A 148 -23.07 -37.25 12.81
CA THR A 148 -23.67 -36.34 11.82
C THR A 148 -23.14 -34.93 11.95
N ALA A 149 -22.96 -34.44 13.18
CA ALA A 149 -22.34 -33.15 13.44
C ALA A 149 -20.88 -33.08 12.97
N ALA A 150 -20.09 -34.13 13.20
CA ALA A 150 -18.71 -34.22 12.72
C ALA A 150 -18.65 -34.20 11.18
N ALA A 151 -19.49 -35.00 10.52
CA ALA A 151 -19.56 -35.06 9.07
C ALA A 151 -20.01 -33.73 8.46
N ALA A 152 -21.04 -33.09 9.03
CA ALA A 152 -21.55 -31.81 8.58
C ALA A 152 -20.53 -30.68 8.77
N GLY A 153 -19.84 -30.64 9.92
CA GLY A 153 -18.77 -29.68 10.19
C GLY A 153 -17.60 -29.82 9.22
N LEU A 154 -17.11 -31.04 8.99
CA LEU A 154 -16.02 -31.31 8.05
C LEU A 154 -16.41 -31.00 6.59
N ALA A 155 -17.61 -31.40 6.16
CA ALA A 155 -18.10 -31.10 4.82
C ALA A 155 -18.30 -29.59 4.60
N ALA A 156 -18.81 -28.87 5.60
CA ALA A 156 -18.87 -27.41 5.58
C ALA A 156 -17.47 -26.77 5.50
N SER A 157 -16.48 -27.32 6.20
CA SER A 157 -15.10 -26.84 6.11
C SER A 157 -14.49 -27.05 4.71
N VAL A 158 -14.74 -28.20 4.08
CA VAL A 158 -14.34 -28.47 2.69
C VAL A 158 -15.02 -27.51 1.72
N GLN A 159 -16.32 -27.25 1.92
CA GLN A 159 -17.05 -26.25 1.14
C GLN A 159 -16.42 -24.85 1.26
N LEU A 160 -15.98 -24.43 2.46
CA LEU A 160 -15.25 -23.17 2.66
C LEU A 160 -13.90 -23.15 1.94
N ASN A 161 -13.12 -24.23 2.07
CA ASN A 161 -11.78 -24.32 1.51
C ASN A 161 -11.77 -24.23 -0.02
N LEU A 162 -12.73 -24.89 -0.69
CA LEU A 162 -12.81 -24.91 -2.15
C LEU A 162 -13.34 -23.61 -2.78
N LEU A 163 -14.10 -22.82 -2.02
CA LEU A 163 -14.87 -21.70 -2.55
C LEU A 163 -14.30 -20.30 -2.21
N GLN A 164 -13.26 -20.21 -1.38
CA GLN A 164 -12.61 -18.95 -0.99
C GLN A 164 -11.76 -18.30 -2.09
N VAL A 165 -11.44 -19.00 -3.18
CA VAL A 165 -10.45 -18.56 -4.18
C VAL A 165 -10.92 -17.37 -5.05
N ARG A 166 -12.21 -16.97 -5.04
CA ARG A 166 -12.75 -15.94 -5.96
C ARG A 166 -13.90 -15.06 -5.43
N GLN A 167 -13.91 -14.61 -4.17
CA GLN A 167 -14.98 -13.71 -3.71
C GLN A 167 -14.52 -12.36 -3.17
N ARG A 168 -15.30 -11.33 -3.52
CA ARG A 168 -15.25 -9.99 -2.91
C ARG A 168 -15.72 -10.09 -1.45
N PRO A 169 -15.15 -9.30 -0.53
CA PRO A 169 -15.57 -9.31 0.87
C PRO A 169 -17.07 -9.00 0.99
N SER A 170 -17.85 -9.94 1.53
CA SER A 170 -19.26 -9.73 1.87
C SER A 170 -19.35 -9.00 3.21
N SER A 171 -20.22 -8.00 3.31
CA SER A 171 -20.50 -7.33 4.59
C SER A 171 -21.01 -8.33 5.63
N LEU A 172 -20.62 -8.15 6.90
CA LEU A 172 -21.04 -9.02 8.01
C LEU A 172 -22.57 -9.19 8.09
N LEU A 173 -23.31 -8.11 7.82
CA LEU A 173 -24.77 -8.13 7.78
C LEU A 173 -25.34 -9.11 6.74
N ARG A 174 -24.77 -9.14 5.52
CA ARG A 174 -25.20 -10.09 4.48
C ARG A 174 -24.90 -11.53 4.87
N CYS A 175 -23.76 -11.76 5.52
CA CYS A 175 -23.41 -13.08 6.04
C CYS A 175 -24.43 -13.54 7.09
N LEU A 176 -24.77 -12.68 8.06
CA LEU A 176 -25.77 -12.98 9.10
C LEU A 176 -27.16 -13.25 8.52
N LEU A 177 -27.63 -12.39 7.61
CA LEU A 177 -28.93 -12.58 6.95
C LEU A 177 -28.98 -13.89 6.17
N GLY A 178 -27.91 -14.25 5.46
CA GLY A 178 -27.81 -15.54 4.79
C GLY A 178 -27.93 -16.71 5.76
N VAL A 179 -27.18 -16.70 6.88
CA VAL A 179 -27.23 -17.77 7.88
C VAL A 179 -28.64 -17.92 8.44
N ILE A 180 -29.31 -16.82 8.77
CA ILE A 180 -30.70 -16.81 9.26
C ILE A 180 -31.65 -17.41 8.22
N THR A 181 -31.54 -17.01 6.95
CA THR A 181 -32.36 -17.58 5.87
C THR A 181 -32.15 -19.09 5.74
N GLY A 182 -30.90 -19.56 5.78
CA GLY A 182 -30.57 -20.98 5.70
C GLY A 182 -31.13 -21.81 6.85
N ILE A 183 -31.08 -21.27 8.08
CA ILE A 183 -31.63 -21.93 9.27
C ILE A 183 -33.16 -21.97 9.22
N LEU A 184 -33.81 -20.86 8.85
CA LEU A 184 -35.28 -20.79 8.77
C LEU A 184 -35.85 -21.76 7.72
N VAL A 185 -35.24 -21.82 6.54
CA VAL A 185 -35.68 -22.76 5.50
C VAL A 185 -35.40 -24.20 5.92
N GLY A 186 -34.24 -24.47 6.53
CA GLY A 186 -33.93 -25.76 7.12
C GLY A 186 -34.99 -26.20 8.14
N ALA A 187 -35.35 -25.32 9.06
CA ALA A 187 -36.37 -25.56 10.08
C ALA A 187 -37.75 -25.87 9.48
N GLY A 188 -38.17 -25.15 8.43
CA GLY A 188 -39.42 -25.42 7.72
C GLY A 188 -39.45 -26.80 7.07
N VAL A 189 -38.32 -27.24 6.48
CA VAL A 189 -38.20 -28.59 5.90
C VAL A 189 -38.21 -29.66 6.98
N ILE A 190 -37.45 -29.46 8.06
CA ILE A 190 -37.43 -30.36 9.21
C ILE A 190 -38.84 -30.48 9.81
N PHE A 191 -39.60 -29.39 9.92
CA PHE A 191 -40.99 -29.42 10.37
C PHE A 191 -41.90 -30.25 9.44
N GLY A 192 -41.72 -30.12 8.11
CA GLY A 192 -42.45 -30.96 7.15
C GLY A 192 -42.15 -32.45 7.33
N PHE A 193 -40.89 -32.82 7.53
CA PHE A 193 -40.51 -34.21 7.85
C PHE A 193 -40.96 -34.66 9.23
N TRP A 194 -41.01 -33.74 10.20
CA TRP A 194 -41.55 -34.00 11.53
C TRP A 194 -43.03 -34.36 11.46
N ALA A 195 -43.84 -33.59 10.72
CA ALA A 195 -45.26 -33.86 10.52
C ALA A 195 -45.52 -35.20 9.81
N ILE A 196 -44.60 -35.63 8.93
CA ILE A 196 -44.62 -36.97 8.33
C ILE A 196 -44.30 -38.03 9.38
N ALA A 197 -43.19 -37.91 10.12
CA ALA A 197 -42.72 -38.92 11.07
C ALA A 197 -43.62 -39.05 12.32
N SER A 198 -44.25 -37.96 12.76
CA SER A 198 -45.17 -37.95 13.89
C SER A 198 -46.50 -38.65 13.60
N GLY A 199 -46.86 -38.83 12.32
CA GLY A 199 -48.14 -39.40 11.90
C GLY A 199 -49.31 -38.40 11.92
N GLU A 200 -49.07 -37.14 12.33
CA GLU A 200 -50.10 -36.09 12.38
C GLU A 200 -50.71 -35.82 11.01
N LEU A 201 -49.91 -35.86 9.94
CA LEU A 201 -50.39 -35.61 8.57
C LEU A 201 -51.39 -36.67 8.06
N ILE A 202 -51.38 -37.85 8.69
CA ILE A 202 -52.16 -39.03 8.30
C ILE A 202 -53.27 -39.31 9.34
N ASN A 203 -53.34 -38.49 10.40
CA ASN A 203 -54.28 -38.63 11.52
C ASN A 203 -54.21 -40.01 12.20
N THR A 204 -53.00 -40.57 12.31
CA THR A 204 -52.77 -41.85 13.00
C THR A 204 -52.22 -41.61 14.40
N PRO A 205 -52.76 -42.27 15.44
CA PRO A 205 -52.29 -42.12 16.82
C PRO A 205 -50.93 -42.80 17.08
N GLN A 206 -50.39 -43.54 16.10
CA GLN A 206 -49.10 -44.23 16.19
C GLN A 206 -48.01 -43.40 15.50
N THR A 207 -46.93 -43.13 16.23
CA THR A 207 -45.70 -42.53 15.67
C THR A 207 -45.02 -43.52 14.72
N LEU A 208 -44.55 -43.05 13.57
CA LEU A 208 -43.97 -43.89 12.52
C LEU A 208 -42.48 -44.19 12.78
N GLN A 209 -42.19 -44.81 13.93
CA GLN A 209 -40.82 -45.14 14.37
C GLN A 209 -40.24 -46.31 13.56
N ILE A 210 -38.93 -46.28 13.34
CA ILE A 210 -38.17 -47.40 12.80
C ILE A 210 -38.36 -48.63 13.71
N ASP A 211 -38.51 -49.82 13.11
CA ASP A 211 -38.77 -51.11 13.77
C ASP A 211 -40.21 -51.33 14.28
N GLN A 212 -41.14 -50.39 14.01
CA GLN A 212 -42.58 -50.67 14.14
C GLN A 212 -43.14 -51.13 12.80
N THR A 213 -43.64 -52.37 12.70
CA THR A 213 -44.16 -52.92 11.44
C THR A 213 -45.53 -52.34 11.10
N ILE A 214 -45.56 -51.40 10.16
CA ILE A 214 -46.80 -50.78 9.67
C ILE A 214 -47.13 -51.35 8.28
N SER A 215 -48.39 -51.72 8.07
CA SER A 215 -48.87 -52.30 6.82
C SER A 215 -50.24 -51.76 6.44
N GLY A 216 -50.60 -51.88 5.15
CA GLY A 216 -51.91 -51.46 4.64
C GLY A 216 -52.05 -49.94 4.42
N LEU A 217 -53.23 -49.40 4.73
CA LEU A 217 -53.60 -48.01 4.43
C LEU A 217 -52.66 -46.94 5.03
N PRO A 218 -52.18 -47.04 6.28
CA PRO A 218 -51.24 -46.06 6.85
C PRO A 218 -49.92 -45.95 6.08
N LEU A 219 -49.43 -47.07 5.53
CA LEU A 219 -48.21 -47.10 4.71
C LEU A 219 -48.40 -46.37 3.38
N ILE A 220 -49.58 -46.52 2.75
CA ILE A 220 -49.93 -45.85 1.50
C ILE A 220 -50.05 -44.33 1.73
N LEU A 221 -50.72 -43.92 2.81
CA LEU A 221 -50.86 -42.51 3.18
C LEU A 221 -49.51 -41.89 3.57
N LEU A 222 -48.62 -42.66 4.20
CA LEU A 222 -47.25 -42.24 4.49
C LEU A 222 -46.47 -41.94 3.21
N ILE A 223 -46.49 -42.86 2.24
CA ILE A 223 -45.84 -42.64 0.94
C ILE A 223 -46.48 -41.44 0.23
N GLY A 224 -47.81 -41.33 0.24
CA GLY A 224 -48.55 -40.23 -0.38
C GLY A 224 -48.23 -38.86 0.21
N SER A 225 -48.00 -38.79 1.54
CA SER A 225 -47.66 -37.56 2.25
C SER A 225 -46.18 -37.15 2.08
N ALA A 226 -45.27 -38.12 1.98
CA ALA A 226 -43.84 -37.88 1.84
C ALA A 226 -43.43 -37.42 0.43
N LEU A 227 -44.15 -37.86 -0.62
CA LEU A 227 -43.80 -37.55 -2.01
C LEU A 227 -43.84 -36.04 -2.34
N PRO A 228 -44.87 -35.24 -1.98
CA PRO A 228 -44.91 -33.81 -2.29
C PRO A 228 -43.82 -33.01 -1.56
N ILE A 229 -43.63 -33.27 -0.25
CA ILE A 229 -42.66 -32.56 0.58
C ILE A 229 -41.22 -32.92 0.17
N GLY A 230 -40.95 -34.22 -0.03
CA GLY A 230 -39.66 -34.70 -0.53
C GLY A 230 -39.37 -34.21 -1.95
N PHE A 231 -40.36 -34.22 -2.85
CA PHE A 231 -40.18 -33.74 -4.21
C PHE A 231 -39.88 -32.25 -4.25
N LEU A 232 -40.65 -31.44 -3.52
CA LEU A 232 -40.45 -29.99 -3.48
C LEU A 232 -39.05 -29.65 -2.95
N THR A 233 -38.61 -30.31 -1.88
CA THR A 233 -37.29 -30.06 -1.28
C THR A 233 -36.16 -30.48 -2.22
N VAL A 234 -36.18 -31.71 -2.73
CA VAL A 234 -35.16 -32.21 -3.67
C VAL A 234 -35.16 -31.39 -4.96
N TRP A 235 -36.33 -31.13 -5.55
CA TRP A 235 -36.44 -30.35 -6.77
C TRP A 235 -35.92 -28.93 -6.58
N LEU A 236 -36.26 -28.27 -5.47
CA LEU A 236 -35.78 -26.93 -5.16
C LEU A 236 -34.25 -26.91 -5.03
N THR A 237 -33.64 -27.86 -4.32
CA THR A 237 -32.17 -27.94 -4.22
C THR A 237 -31.51 -28.06 -5.59
N LEU A 238 -32.01 -28.97 -6.43
CA LEU A 238 -31.45 -29.24 -7.75
C LEU A 238 -31.72 -28.13 -8.74
N HIS A 239 -32.87 -27.46 -8.63
CA HIS A 239 -33.21 -26.32 -9.47
C HIS A 239 -32.30 -25.13 -9.17
N LEU A 240 -32.10 -24.80 -7.89
CA LEU A 240 -31.23 -23.71 -7.47
C LEU A 240 -29.75 -24.00 -7.76
N ARG A 241 -29.35 -25.28 -7.80
CA ARG A 241 -28.00 -25.69 -8.17
C ARG A 241 -27.78 -25.74 -9.68
N SER A 242 -28.78 -26.18 -10.44
CA SER A 242 -28.65 -26.33 -11.89
C SER A 242 -28.61 -24.97 -12.58
N ARG A 243 -27.48 -24.67 -13.24
CA ARG A 243 -27.37 -23.52 -14.17
C ARG A 243 -28.14 -23.71 -15.48
N SER A 244 -28.68 -24.90 -15.70
CA SER A 244 -29.48 -25.24 -16.87
C SER A 244 -30.97 -25.35 -16.49
N GLY A 245 -31.87 -24.93 -17.39
CA GLY A 245 -33.29 -24.76 -17.07
C GLY A 245 -33.97 -25.92 -16.33
N TRP A 246 -35.05 -25.59 -15.62
CA TRP A 246 -35.80 -26.44 -14.67
C TRP A 246 -36.12 -27.87 -15.16
N ARG A 247 -36.24 -28.11 -16.47
CA ARG A 247 -36.52 -29.44 -17.05
C ARG A 247 -35.46 -30.49 -16.71
N ARG A 248 -34.19 -30.10 -16.52
CA ARG A 248 -33.10 -31.05 -16.25
C ARG A 248 -33.03 -31.52 -14.79
N SER A 249 -33.65 -30.79 -13.86
CA SER A 249 -33.72 -31.18 -12.45
C SER A 249 -34.93 -32.07 -12.11
N LEU A 250 -35.96 -32.13 -12.97
CA LEU A 250 -37.20 -32.87 -12.70
C LEU A 250 -36.98 -34.38 -12.56
N LEU A 251 -36.41 -35.03 -13.57
CA LEU A 251 -36.19 -36.48 -13.56
C LEU A 251 -35.36 -36.96 -12.34
N PRO A 252 -34.17 -36.39 -12.05
CA PRO A 252 -33.40 -36.80 -10.87
C PRO A 252 -34.13 -36.49 -9.56
N ALA A 253 -34.93 -35.41 -9.49
CA ALA A 253 -35.73 -35.12 -8.30
C ALA A 253 -36.82 -36.17 -8.06
N VAL A 254 -37.56 -36.58 -9.11
CA VAL A 254 -38.56 -37.66 -9.01
C VAL A 254 -37.92 -38.97 -8.55
N LEU A 255 -36.81 -39.36 -9.19
CA LEU A 255 -36.13 -40.62 -8.88
C LEU A 255 -35.60 -40.65 -7.44
N LEU A 256 -34.93 -39.58 -6.99
CA LEU A 256 -34.39 -39.51 -5.63
C LEU A 256 -35.50 -39.49 -4.58
N THR A 257 -36.57 -38.73 -4.82
CA THR A 257 -37.72 -38.65 -3.90
C THR A 257 -38.45 -39.98 -3.79
N PHE A 258 -38.70 -40.65 -4.92
CA PHE A 258 -39.36 -41.95 -4.94
C PHE A 258 -38.53 -43.00 -4.21
N TRP A 259 -37.21 -43.00 -4.43
CA TRP A 259 -36.30 -43.88 -3.71
C TRP A 259 -36.27 -43.60 -2.20
N MET A 260 -36.26 -42.32 -1.78
CA MET A 260 -36.33 -41.96 -0.36
C MET A 260 -37.67 -42.36 0.29
N ALA A 261 -38.80 -42.16 -0.41
CA ALA A 261 -40.13 -42.48 0.11
C ALA A 261 -40.34 -44.01 0.25
N LEU A 262 -39.95 -44.79 -0.76
CA LEU A 262 -39.99 -46.25 -0.68
C LEU A 262 -39.01 -46.81 0.34
N GLY A 263 -37.80 -46.23 0.42
CA GLY A 263 -36.82 -46.62 1.41
C GLY A 263 -37.31 -46.38 2.83
N TYR A 264 -37.90 -45.21 3.11
CA TYR A 264 -38.52 -44.92 4.41
C TYR A 264 -39.66 -45.88 4.74
N ALA A 265 -40.53 -46.20 3.77
CA ALA A 265 -41.55 -47.24 3.94
C ALA A 265 -40.94 -48.62 4.28
N GLY A 266 -39.77 -48.94 3.71
CA GLY A 266 -38.98 -50.11 4.08
C GLY A 266 -38.49 -50.09 5.54
N LEU A 267 -38.13 -48.91 6.07
CA LEU A 267 -37.66 -48.73 7.45
C LEU A 267 -38.74 -48.94 8.51
N VAL A 268 -39.99 -48.73 8.13
CA VAL A 268 -41.16 -48.86 9.01
C VAL A 268 -41.92 -50.17 8.72
N SER A 269 -41.33 -51.11 7.97
CA SER A 269 -41.98 -52.39 7.64
C SER A 269 -41.12 -53.64 7.90
N GLN A 270 -39.82 -53.48 8.12
CA GLN A 270 -38.90 -54.59 8.40
C GLN A 270 -38.40 -54.55 9.86
N SER A 271 -37.76 -55.63 10.32
CA SER A 271 -37.15 -55.67 11.66
C SER A 271 -35.73 -55.10 11.67
N SER A 272 -35.35 -54.44 12.76
CA SER A 272 -34.00 -53.92 13.04
C SER A 272 -32.90 -54.99 13.07
N GLN A 273 -33.24 -56.27 13.26
CA GLN A 273 -32.27 -57.37 13.25
C GLN A 273 -31.79 -57.76 11.85
N THR A 274 -32.46 -57.29 10.80
CA THR A 274 -32.14 -57.65 9.42
C THR A 274 -30.98 -56.82 8.88
N ILE A 275 -29.99 -57.45 8.25
CA ILE A 275 -28.87 -56.77 7.56
C ILE A 275 -29.41 -55.81 6.49
N LEU A 276 -30.44 -56.24 5.76
CA LEU A 276 -31.08 -55.43 4.71
C LEU A 276 -31.71 -54.15 5.26
N MET A 277 -32.34 -54.22 6.43
CA MET A 277 -32.93 -53.07 7.10
C MET A 277 -31.86 -52.03 7.45
N ASN A 278 -30.74 -52.45 8.06
CA ASN A 278 -29.67 -51.54 8.46
C ASN A 278 -28.94 -50.93 7.25
N LEU A 279 -28.77 -51.69 6.17
CA LEU A 279 -28.28 -51.14 4.91
C LEU A 279 -29.23 -50.06 4.38
N ASN A 280 -30.54 -50.33 4.34
CA ASN A 280 -31.55 -49.37 3.91
C ASN A 280 -31.57 -48.13 4.84
N ALA A 281 -31.44 -48.32 6.15
CA ALA A 281 -31.40 -47.23 7.14
C ALA A 281 -30.22 -46.29 6.88
N GLY A 282 -29.03 -46.87 6.64
CA GLY A 282 -27.85 -46.07 6.27
C GLY A 282 -28.02 -45.36 4.94
N MET A 283 -28.61 -46.04 3.95
CA MET A 283 -28.84 -45.44 2.64
C MET A 283 -29.79 -44.23 2.71
N ILE A 284 -30.94 -44.36 3.37
CA ILE A 284 -31.94 -43.29 3.47
C ILE A 284 -31.48 -42.17 4.41
N GLY A 285 -30.85 -42.51 5.54
CA GLY A 285 -30.25 -41.53 6.45
C GLY A 285 -29.20 -40.67 5.77
N GLY A 286 -28.27 -41.28 5.02
CA GLY A 286 -27.23 -40.54 4.30
C GLY A 286 -27.79 -39.60 3.21
N ALA A 287 -28.86 -40.01 2.53
CA ALA A 287 -29.55 -39.17 1.57
C ALA A 287 -30.30 -38.00 2.22
N PHE A 288 -30.97 -38.25 3.35
CA PHE A 288 -31.69 -37.24 4.11
C PHE A 288 -30.76 -36.15 4.67
N ILE A 289 -29.66 -36.53 5.34
CA ILE A 289 -28.71 -35.56 5.92
C ILE A 289 -28.06 -34.69 4.84
N THR A 290 -27.73 -35.29 3.69
CA THR A 290 -27.14 -34.53 2.56
C THR A 290 -28.15 -33.65 1.82
N LEU A 291 -29.44 -33.99 1.85
CA LEU A 291 -30.54 -33.13 1.39
C LEU A 291 -30.67 -31.87 2.23
N LEU A 292 -30.67 -32.01 3.56
CA LEU A 292 -30.69 -30.88 4.48
C LEU A 292 -29.49 -29.95 4.27
N PHE A 293 -28.30 -30.54 4.11
CA PHE A 293 -27.09 -29.78 3.80
C PHE A 293 -27.18 -29.04 2.46
N GLY A 294 -27.56 -29.75 1.39
CA GLY A 294 -27.62 -29.19 0.04
C GLY A 294 -28.62 -28.05 -0.11
N LEU A 295 -29.81 -28.18 0.48
CA LEU A 295 -30.84 -27.14 0.45
C LEU A 295 -30.38 -25.87 1.16
N SER A 296 -29.93 -26.02 2.41
CA SER A 296 -29.47 -24.89 3.21
C SER A 296 -28.26 -24.22 2.55
N SER A 297 -27.33 -25.00 2.01
CA SER A 297 -26.13 -24.49 1.33
C SER A 297 -26.47 -23.67 0.08
N THR A 298 -27.36 -24.17 -0.79
CA THR A 298 -27.70 -23.51 -2.07
C THR A 298 -28.46 -22.21 -1.88
N LEU A 299 -29.45 -22.17 -0.99
CA LEU A 299 -30.23 -20.96 -0.69
C LEU A 299 -29.38 -19.90 0.02
N THR A 300 -28.66 -20.30 1.05
CA THR A 300 -27.83 -19.38 1.82
C THR A 300 -26.75 -18.75 0.96
N ARG A 301 -26.19 -19.51 0.01
CA ARG A 301 -25.16 -19.02 -0.92
C ARG A 301 -25.66 -17.86 -1.79
N GLN A 302 -26.94 -17.84 -2.15
CA GLN A 302 -27.53 -16.76 -2.95
C GLN A 302 -27.68 -15.45 -2.13
N VAL A 303 -27.89 -15.56 -0.82
CA VAL A 303 -28.16 -14.41 0.07
C VAL A 303 -26.89 -13.89 0.76
N GLY A 304 -26.14 -14.77 1.44
CA GLY A 304 -25.03 -14.41 2.32
C GLY A 304 -23.65 -14.86 1.86
N GLY A 305 -23.53 -15.45 0.66
CA GLY A 305 -22.27 -15.93 0.10
C GLY A 305 -21.79 -17.27 0.69
N ASN A 306 -20.55 -17.65 0.37
CA ASN A 306 -20.05 -19.00 0.66
C ASN A 306 -19.81 -19.25 2.17
N ASN A 307 -19.40 -18.21 2.91
CA ASN A 307 -19.14 -18.31 4.35
C ASN A 307 -20.44 -18.60 5.12
N ALA A 308 -21.50 -17.83 4.84
CA ALA A 308 -22.81 -18.06 5.41
C ALA A 308 -23.34 -19.46 5.05
N ALA A 309 -23.13 -19.88 3.79
CA ALA A 309 -23.65 -21.14 3.29
C ALA A 309 -23.09 -22.35 4.04
N ALA A 310 -21.78 -22.36 4.30
CA ALA A 310 -21.14 -23.45 5.03
C ALA A 310 -21.59 -23.51 6.51
N VAL A 311 -21.71 -22.36 7.17
CA VAL A 311 -22.18 -22.29 8.57
C VAL A 311 -23.62 -22.79 8.67
N ALA A 312 -24.52 -22.27 7.83
CA ALA A 312 -25.93 -22.65 7.85
C ALA A 312 -26.13 -24.12 7.49
N SER A 313 -25.50 -24.62 6.42
CA SER A 313 -25.64 -26.01 6.00
C SER A 313 -25.05 -26.98 7.01
N GLY A 314 -23.93 -26.63 7.64
CA GLY A 314 -23.36 -27.38 8.75
C GLY A 314 -24.34 -27.52 9.90
N LEU A 315 -24.91 -26.40 10.38
CA LEU A 315 -25.86 -26.38 11.50
C LEU A 315 -27.14 -27.18 11.21
N VAL A 316 -27.76 -26.96 10.04
CA VAL A 316 -29.02 -27.62 9.66
C VAL A 316 -28.82 -29.13 9.50
N ALA A 317 -27.74 -29.58 8.86
CA ALA A 317 -27.48 -31.00 8.66
C ALA A 317 -26.93 -31.71 9.90
N GLY A 318 -26.15 -31.02 10.73
CA GLY A 318 -25.50 -31.61 11.90
C GLY A 318 -26.42 -31.70 13.13
N VAL A 319 -27.18 -30.63 13.41
CA VAL A 319 -27.98 -30.47 14.65
C VAL A 319 -29.47 -30.27 14.35
N GLY A 320 -29.82 -29.73 13.18
CA GLY A 320 -31.21 -29.37 12.86
C GLY A 320 -32.21 -30.53 12.88
N TRP A 321 -31.76 -31.76 12.59
CA TRP A 321 -32.65 -32.93 12.55
C TRP A 321 -32.87 -33.59 13.93
N ILE A 322 -32.18 -33.16 14.99
CA ILE A 322 -32.34 -33.73 16.35
C ILE A 322 -33.80 -33.78 16.84
N PRO A 323 -34.65 -32.75 16.60
CA PRO A 323 -36.07 -32.79 16.98
C PRO A 323 -36.87 -33.94 16.32
N LEU A 324 -36.39 -34.51 15.21
CA LEU A 324 -36.99 -35.68 14.57
C LEU A 324 -36.67 -36.99 15.30
N GLY A 325 -35.61 -37.00 16.11
CA GLY A 325 -35.07 -38.19 16.77
C GLY A 325 -36.12 -39.09 17.42
N PRO A 326 -36.98 -38.58 18.34
CA PRO A 326 -37.94 -39.43 19.06
C PRO A 326 -39.06 -40.02 18.19
N HIS A 327 -39.31 -39.41 17.03
CA HIS A 327 -40.35 -39.86 16.10
C HIS A 327 -39.81 -40.87 15.08
N VAL A 328 -38.49 -40.88 14.86
CA VAL A 328 -37.82 -41.75 13.89
C VAL A 328 -37.11 -42.92 14.58
N LEU A 329 -36.41 -42.69 15.69
CA LEU A 329 -35.64 -43.69 16.43
C LEU A 329 -36.41 -44.18 17.65
N ALA A 330 -36.72 -45.48 17.68
CA ALA A 330 -37.37 -46.11 18.82
C ALA A 330 -36.49 -46.03 20.08
N GLY A 331 -37.07 -45.64 21.23
CA GLY A 331 -36.38 -45.58 22.52
C GLY A 331 -35.48 -44.36 22.74
N TYR A 332 -35.34 -43.46 21.76
CA TYR A 332 -34.56 -42.23 21.94
C TYR A 332 -35.34 -41.20 22.78
N GLN A 333 -34.70 -40.68 23.82
CA GLN A 333 -35.19 -39.55 24.60
C GLN A 333 -34.25 -38.36 24.44
N HIS A 334 -34.82 -37.15 24.35
CA HIS A 334 -34.03 -35.94 24.19
C HIS A 334 -33.12 -35.71 25.41
N GLN A 335 -31.82 -35.83 25.18
CA GLN A 335 -30.81 -35.47 26.17
C GLN A 335 -30.16 -34.13 25.77
N PRO A 336 -30.35 -33.05 26.54
CA PRO A 336 -29.86 -31.72 26.15
C PRO A 336 -28.33 -31.64 26.03
N HIS A 337 -27.58 -32.47 26.77
CA HIS A 337 -26.12 -32.49 26.68
C HIS A 337 -25.61 -33.01 25.32
N LEU A 338 -26.32 -33.92 24.65
CA LEU A 338 -25.93 -34.40 23.32
C LEU A 338 -25.99 -33.30 22.27
N ILE A 339 -26.97 -32.39 22.36
CA ILE A 339 -27.06 -31.23 21.47
C ILE A 339 -25.83 -30.34 21.65
N THR A 340 -25.41 -30.12 22.90
CA THR A 340 -24.21 -29.32 23.18
C THR A 340 -22.94 -29.99 22.65
N ILE A 341 -22.78 -31.31 22.83
CA ILE A 341 -21.65 -32.08 22.32
C ILE A 341 -21.63 -32.05 20.78
N ALA A 342 -22.78 -32.29 20.14
CA ALA A 342 -22.91 -32.24 18.69
C ALA A 342 -22.56 -30.84 18.15
N LEU A 343 -23.02 -29.77 18.81
CA LEU A 343 -22.68 -28.40 18.41
C LEU A 343 -21.18 -28.11 18.57
N VAL A 344 -20.56 -28.57 19.66
CA VAL A 344 -19.09 -28.44 19.84
C VAL A 344 -18.33 -29.21 18.76
N VAL A 345 -18.71 -30.45 18.48
CA VAL A 345 -18.08 -31.30 17.45
C VAL A 345 -18.25 -30.70 16.05
N LEU A 346 -19.42 -30.13 15.76
CA LEU A 346 -19.67 -29.42 14.51
C LEU A 346 -18.77 -28.20 14.36
N VAL A 347 -18.68 -27.35 15.40
CA VAL A 347 -17.82 -26.17 15.39
C VAL A 347 -16.34 -26.59 15.25
N PHE A 348 -15.93 -27.65 15.93
CA PHE A 348 -14.58 -28.21 15.83
C PHE A 348 -14.27 -28.70 14.40
N GLY A 349 -15.21 -29.41 13.76
CA GLY A 349 -15.10 -29.85 12.37
C GLY A 349 -15.08 -28.69 11.38
N LEU A 350 -15.94 -27.68 11.56
CA LEU A 350 -16.02 -26.49 10.71
C LEU A 350 -14.72 -25.69 10.75
N THR A 351 -14.12 -25.57 11.94
CA THR A 351 -12.89 -24.80 12.20
C THR A 351 -11.59 -25.59 12.03
N ILE A 352 -11.64 -26.80 11.45
CA ILE A 352 -10.45 -27.67 11.27
C ILE A 352 -9.30 -26.98 10.52
N SER A 353 -9.59 -26.16 9.52
CA SER A 353 -8.57 -25.39 8.79
C SER A 353 -7.84 -24.35 9.64
N PHE A 354 -8.36 -24.02 10.84
CA PHE A 354 -7.75 -23.07 11.76
C PHE A 354 -6.87 -23.76 12.81
N TRP A 355 -7.40 -24.76 13.52
CA TRP A 355 -6.69 -25.39 14.63
C TRP A 355 -5.74 -26.51 14.17
N ARG A 356 -6.01 -27.21 13.06
CA ARG A 356 -5.16 -28.31 12.57
C ARG A 356 -3.71 -27.84 12.30
N PRO A 357 -3.45 -26.74 11.56
CA PRO A 357 -2.09 -26.31 11.28
C PRO A 357 -1.31 -25.95 12.56
N LEU A 358 -2.01 -25.50 13.61
CA LEU A 358 -1.41 -25.17 14.91
C LEU A 358 -1.12 -26.43 15.73
N LEU A 359 -2.08 -27.34 15.84
CA LEU A 359 -1.95 -28.57 16.63
C LEU A 359 -0.84 -29.48 16.07
N PHE A 360 -0.77 -29.62 14.74
CA PHE A 360 0.22 -30.47 14.09
C PHE A 360 1.53 -29.75 13.75
N TYR A 361 1.66 -28.45 14.06
CA TYR A 361 2.88 -27.67 13.80
C TYR A 361 4.17 -28.36 14.28
N PRO A 362 4.29 -28.81 15.55
CA PRO A 362 5.55 -29.40 16.03
C PRO A 362 5.90 -30.70 15.28
N LEU A 363 4.91 -31.54 15.01
CA LEU A 363 5.12 -32.80 14.28
C LEU A 363 5.56 -32.55 12.83
N VAL A 364 4.94 -31.57 12.16
CA VAL A 364 5.28 -31.20 10.79
C VAL A 364 6.64 -30.47 10.74
N ALA A 365 6.99 -29.68 11.76
CA ALA A 365 8.30 -29.05 11.87
C ALA A 365 9.42 -30.10 12.00
N ILE A 366 9.21 -31.15 12.79
CA ILE A 366 10.16 -32.28 12.89
C ILE A 366 10.32 -32.96 11.52
N TRP A 367 9.23 -33.20 10.80
CA TRP A 367 9.27 -33.74 9.44
C TRP A 367 10.04 -32.83 8.46
N ASN A 368 9.80 -31.53 8.52
CA ASN A 368 10.49 -30.54 7.68
C ASN A 368 12.00 -30.52 7.94
N ASN A 369 12.40 -30.55 9.21
CA ASN A 369 13.81 -30.63 9.61
C ASN A 369 14.44 -31.96 9.14
N PHE A 370 13.71 -33.07 9.23
CA PHE A 370 14.16 -34.35 8.67
C PHE A 370 14.42 -34.28 7.15
N CYS A 371 13.52 -33.65 6.38
CA CYS A 371 13.73 -33.42 4.94
C CYS A 371 14.97 -32.57 4.67
N PHE A 372 15.15 -31.47 5.43
CA PHE A 372 16.30 -30.59 5.30
C PHE A 372 17.63 -31.32 5.57
N ASN A 373 17.71 -32.05 6.69
CA ASN A 373 18.91 -32.82 7.04
C ASN A 373 19.26 -33.91 6.00
N LEU A 374 18.25 -34.54 5.39
CA LEU A 374 18.49 -35.55 4.35
C LEU A 374 19.09 -34.95 3.08
N ASP A 375 18.67 -33.76 2.67
CA ASP A 375 19.18 -33.09 1.49
C ASP A 375 20.51 -32.36 1.78
N GLN A 376 20.70 -31.79 2.98
CA GLN A 376 21.95 -31.15 3.38
C GLN A 376 23.12 -32.14 3.35
N ASN A 377 22.92 -33.34 3.91
CA ASN A 377 23.96 -34.37 4.04
C ASN A 377 24.25 -35.16 2.74
N ARG A 378 23.48 -34.95 1.66
CA ARG A 378 23.68 -35.65 0.39
C ARG A 378 24.13 -34.69 -0.70
N PRO A 379 25.21 -34.97 -1.43
CA PRO A 379 25.57 -34.19 -2.61
C PRO A 379 24.58 -34.50 -3.77
N GLY A 380 24.11 -33.46 -4.45
CA GLY A 380 23.22 -33.57 -5.62
C GLY A 380 21.88 -32.83 -5.47
N ASP A 381 20.95 -33.13 -6.38
CA ASP A 381 19.63 -32.50 -6.47
C ASP A 381 18.79 -32.67 -5.19
N LEU A 382 18.04 -31.62 -4.85
CA LEU A 382 17.19 -31.57 -3.67
C LEU A 382 15.89 -32.38 -3.87
N ARG A 383 15.97 -33.69 -3.63
CA ARG A 383 14.83 -34.61 -3.86
C ARG A 383 13.76 -34.49 -2.79
N TRP A 384 14.14 -34.16 -1.55
CA TRP A 384 13.23 -34.13 -0.41
C TRP A 384 12.62 -32.74 -0.18
N PHE A 385 13.19 -31.71 -0.78
CA PHE A 385 12.71 -30.32 -0.72
C PHE A 385 11.22 -30.18 -1.05
N TRP A 386 10.75 -30.86 -2.09
CA TRP A 386 9.35 -30.81 -2.51
C TRP A 386 8.37 -31.52 -1.56
N LEU A 387 8.87 -32.29 -0.59
CA LEU A 387 8.07 -32.91 0.48
C LEU A 387 7.92 -31.99 1.71
N HIS A 388 8.57 -30.83 1.69
CA HIS A 388 8.45 -29.82 2.74
C HIS A 388 7.03 -29.25 2.79
N ALA A 389 6.52 -29.00 4.00
CA ALA A 389 5.15 -28.56 4.23
C ALA A 389 4.80 -27.21 3.60
N ALA A 390 5.80 -26.37 3.33
CA ALA A 390 5.63 -25.12 2.59
C ALA A 390 4.94 -25.31 1.21
N PHE A 391 5.02 -26.50 0.60
CA PHE A 391 4.44 -26.77 -0.71
C PHE A 391 3.07 -27.47 -0.66
N TRP A 392 2.71 -28.06 0.48
CA TRP A 392 1.47 -28.84 0.60
C TRP A 392 0.51 -28.43 1.73
N ASP A 393 0.95 -27.66 2.73
CA ASP A 393 0.07 -27.14 3.78
C ASP A 393 -0.35 -25.69 3.49
N GLU A 394 -1.29 -25.52 2.58
CA GLU A 394 -1.74 -24.20 2.09
C GLU A 394 -2.39 -23.32 3.17
N LYS A 395 -2.87 -23.92 4.26
CA LYS A 395 -3.57 -23.21 5.34
C LYS A 395 -2.65 -22.87 6.52
N GLN A 396 -1.36 -23.20 6.43
CA GLN A 396 -0.40 -22.83 7.47
C GLN A 396 -0.21 -21.32 7.50
N ARG A 397 -0.39 -20.72 8.69
CA ARG A 397 -0.28 -19.26 8.91
C ARG A 397 1.04 -18.87 9.55
N LEU A 398 1.70 -19.81 10.21
CA LEU A 398 3.01 -19.60 10.82
C LEU A 398 4.10 -19.84 9.79
N THR A 399 5.19 -19.09 9.90
CA THR A 399 6.39 -19.35 9.12
C THR A 399 7.04 -20.65 9.57
N TRP A 400 7.55 -21.43 8.62
CA TRP A 400 8.35 -22.61 8.96
C TRP A 400 9.76 -22.19 9.39
N PRO A 401 10.29 -22.76 10.49
CA PRO A 401 11.66 -22.52 10.89
C PRO A 401 12.60 -23.10 9.83
N ASP A 402 13.78 -22.49 9.68
CA ASP A 402 14.88 -22.97 8.83
C ASP A 402 14.57 -23.10 7.33
N LEU A 403 13.39 -22.66 6.88
CA LEU A 403 13.01 -22.66 5.47
C LEU A 403 13.90 -21.69 4.67
N ASP A 404 14.36 -20.60 5.28
CA ASP A 404 15.34 -19.69 4.67
C ASP A 404 16.69 -20.38 4.38
N GLU A 405 17.21 -21.18 5.31
CA GLU A 405 18.43 -21.95 5.10
C GLU A 405 18.26 -22.98 3.97
N TYR A 406 17.10 -23.65 3.91
CA TYR A 406 16.81 -24.60 2.84
C TYR A 406 16.70 -23.93 1.47
N LEU A 407 16.14 -22.72 1.40
CA LEU A 407 16.08 -21.92 0.17
C LEU A 407 17.46 -21.39 -0.25
N LEU A 408 18.34 -21.06 0.71
CA LEU A 408 19.74 -20.74 0.41
C LEU A 408 20.47 -21.96 -0.16
N LEU A 409 20.26 -23.16 0.39
CA LEU A 409 20.81 -24.40 -0.17
C LEU A 409 20.28 -24.67 -1.60
N LEU A 410 19.00 -24.36 -1.86
CA LEU A 410 18.43 -24.41 -3.21
C LEU A 410 19.14 -23.43 -4.16
N SER A 411 19.46 -22.21 -3.69
CA SER A 411 20.17 -21.22 -4.50
C SER A 411 21.56 -21.69 -4.92
N GLU A 412 22.25 -22.46 -4.07
CA GLU A 412 23.60 -22.98 -4.32
C GLU A 412 23.59 -24.17 -5.29
N ARG A 413 22.60 -25.05 -5.19
CA ARG A 413 22.57 -26.30 -5.98
C ARG A 413 21.75 -26.20 -7.26
N GLN A 414 20.64 -25.47 -7.25
CA GLN A 414 19.68 -25.38 -8.36
C GLN A 414 19.14 -23.95 -8.54
N PRO A 415 19.99 -22.97 -8.92
CA PRO A 415 19.62 -21.55 -8.99
C PRO A 415 18.48 -21.26 -9.97
N HIS A 416 18.33 -22.08 -11.02
CA HIS A 416 17.29 -21.93 -12.03
C HIS A 416 15.86 -22.10 -11.48
N LEU A 417 15.67 -22.83 -10.38
CA LEU A 417 14.34 -23.06 -9.77
C LEU A 417 13.99 -22.01 -8.72
N LEU A 418 14.97 -21.26 -8.22
CA LEU A 418 14.81 -20.40 -7.06
C LEU A 418 13.75 -19.32 -7.30
N GLN A 419 13.79 -18.66 -8.46
CA GLN A 419 12.90 -17.54 -8.75
C GLN A 419 11.43 -17.98 -8.78
N ASP A 420 11.13 -19.13 -9.38
CA ASP A 420 9.79 -19.72 -9.41
C ASP A 420 9.30 -20.08 -8.00
N VAL A 421 10.20 -20.62 -7.16
CA VAL A 421 9.89 -20.97 -5.77
C VAL A 421 9.63 -19.73 -4.92
N LEU A 422 10.43 -18.68 -5.05
CA LEU A 422 10.23 -17.43 -4.33
C LEU A 422 8.91 -16.75 -4.71
N ILE A 423 8.56 -16.75 -6.00
CA ILE A 423 7.25 -16.26 -6.47
C ILE A 423 6.12 -17.10 -5.87
N LEU A 424 6.24 -18.43 -5.87
CA LEU A 424 5.24 -19.31 -5.27
C LEU A 424 5.04 -19.02 -3.77
N LEU A 425 6.13 -18.90 -3.01
CA LEU A 425 6.08 -18.66 -1.56
C LEU A 425 5.61 -17.25 -1.21
N SER A 426 5.86 -16.25 -2.07
CA SER A 426 5.39 -14.88 -1.88
C SER A 426 3.86 -14.76 -1.82
N ALA A 427 3.13 -15.69 -2.45
CA ALA A 427 1.68 -15.76 -2.43
C ALA A 427 1.11 -16.47 -1.18
N THR A 428 1.96 -16.92 -0.27
CA THR A 428 1.58 -17.69 0.93
C THR A 428 1.97 -16.96 2.21
N ALA A 429 1.63 -17.52 3.37
CA ALA A 429 2.11 -17.04 4.67
C ALA A 429 3.65 -17.09 4.82
N GLN A 430 4.35 -17.81 3.94
CA GLN A 430 5.82 -17.89 3.91
C GLN A 430 6.49 -16.70 3.20
N ARG A 431 5.71 -15.69 2.78
CA ARG A 431 6.21 -14.44 2.17
C ARG A 431 7.38 -13.80 2.94
N PRO A 432 7.38 -13.68 4.28
CA PRO A 432 8.50 -13.09 5.02
C PRO A 432 9.81 -13.86 4.85
N VAL A 433 9.74 -15.19 4.75
CA VAL A 433 10.91 -16.06 4.53
C VAL A 433 11.46 -15.86 3.12
N ALA A 434 10.58 -15.84 2.11
CA ALA A 434 11.00 -15.57 0.73
C ALA A 434 11.66 -14.19 0.57
N GLN A 435 11.11 -13.17 1.24
CA GLN A 435 11.71 -11.82 1.28
C GLN A 435 13.08 -11.83 1.95
N LYS A 436 13.24 -12.51 3.09
CA LYS A 436 14.52 -12.64 3.80
C LYS A 436 15.60 -13.27 2.91
N VAL A 437 15.27 -14.34 2.18
CA VAL A 437 16.21 -15.02 1.27
C VAL A 437 16.57 -14.14 0.08
N GLN A 438 15.60 -13.49 -0.56
CA GLN A 438 15.85 -12.56 -1.66
C GLN A 438 16.79 -11.42 -1.23
N MET A 439 16.59 -10.90 -0.02
CA MET A 439 17.46 -9.87 0.56
C MET A 439 18.88 -10.38 0.79
N GLU A 440 19.06 -11.58 1.34
CA GLU A 440 20.39 -12.16 1.56
C GLU A 440 21.13 -12.40 0.23
N LEU A 441 20.43 -12.86 -0.80
CA LEU A 441 21.02 -13.03 -2.13
C LEU A 441 21.42 -11.69 -2.76
N THR A 442 20.60 -10.66 -2.57
CA THR A 442 20.92 -9.30 -3.04
C THR A 442 22.14 -8.75 -2.30
N ALA A 443 22.23 -8.96 -0.98
CA ALA A 443 23.39 -8.58 -0.19
C ALA A 443 24.67 -9.30 -0.66
N ARG A 444 24.61 -10.62 -0.92
CA ARG A 444 25.73 -11.39 -1.50
C ARG A 444 26.15 -10.84 -2.85
N GLN A 445 25.20 -10.51 -3.73
CA GLN A 445 25.51 -9.89 -5.03
C GLN A 445 26.26 -8.57 -4.88
N PHE A 446 25.79 -7.67 -4.02
CA PHE A 446 26.44 -6.37 -3.79
C PHE A 446 27.81 -6.50 -3.13
N GLU A 447 28.01 -7.54 -2.33
CA GLU A 447 29.29 -7.88 -1.71
C GLU A 447 30.31 -8.44 -2.72
N THR A 448 29.86 -9.08 -3.81
CA THR A 448 30.76 -9.61 -4.85
C THR A 448 31.32 -8.56 -5.82
N CYS A 449 30.84 -7.32 -5.79
CA CYS A 449 31.27 -6.28 -6.73
C CYS A 449 32.76 -5.91 -6.57
N PRO A 450 33.60 -6.12 -7.60
CA PRO A 450 35.04 -5.89 -7.51
C PRO A 450 35.45 -4.41 -7.74
N ASP A 451 34.71 -3.66 -8.55
CA ASP A 451 35.09 -2.33 -9.02
C ASP A 451 33.90 -1.37 -9.22
N VAL A 452 34.20 -0.08 -9.46
CA VAL A 452 33.19 0.99 -9.65
C VAL A 452 32.29 0.75 -10.88
N PRO A 453 32.79 0.28 -12.04
CA PRO A 453 31.95 -0.14 -13.15
C PRO A 453 30.96 -1.26 -12.79
N SER A 454 31.37 -2.25 -11.98
CA SER A 454 30.44 -3.28 -11.51
C SER A 454 29.35 -2.71 -10.62
N ILE A 455 29.65 -1.73 -9.76
CA ILE A 455 28.64 -1.01 -8.97
C ILE A 455 27.65 -0.28 -9.89
N ALA A 456 28.15 0.35 -10.96
CA ALA A 456 27.32 1.04 -11.95
C ALA A 456 26.38 0.08 -12.68
N ALA A 457 26.77 -1.18 -12.93
CA ALA A 457 25.97 -2.15 -13.66
C ALA A 457 24.83 -2.80 -12.83
N ILE A 458 24.83 -2.66 -11.51
CA ILE A 458 23.86 -3.31 -10.60
C ILE A 458 22.41 -2.92 -10.90
N HIS A 459 22.18 -1.65 -11.25
CA HIS A 459 20.83 -1.17 -11.51
C HIS A 459 20.15 -1.92 -12.68
N HIS A 460 20.91 -2.55 -13.58
CA HIS A 460 20.35 -3.41 -14.63
C HIS A 460 19.92 -4.80 -14.16
N GLN A 461 20.38 -5.26 -12.99
CA GLN A 461 20.21 -6.64 -12.51
C GLN A 461 19.21 -6.78 -11.36
N THR A 462 18.94 -5.72 -10.61
CA THR A 462 18.01 -5.75 -9.48
C THR A 462 16.55 -5.64 -9.93
N ALA A 463 15.81 -6.75 -9.86
CA ALA A 463 14.35 -6.76 -10.00
C ALA A 463 13.69 -6.19 -8.73
N ALA A 464 13.41 -4.88 -8.71
CA ALA A 464 12.76 -4.19 -7.59
C ALA A 464 11.31 -4.65 -7.30
N GLY A 465 10.73 -5.52 -8.14
CA GLY A 465 9.30 -5.82 -8.17
C GLY A 465 8.71 -6.68 -7.04
N LEU A 466 9.50 -7.14 -6.06
CA LEU A 466 9.02 -8.10 -5.03
C LEU A 466 9.12 -7.60 -3.58
N LEU A 467 9.65 -6.39 -3.35
CA LEU A 467 9.97 -5.91 -2.00
C LEU A 467 9.03 -4.77 -1.61
N GLU A 468 8.03 -5.07 -0.78
CA GLU A 468 7.22 -4.08 -0.06
C GLU A 468 7.75 -3.91 1.37
N GLY A 469 7.91 -2.67 1.84
CA GLY A 469 8.31 -2.34 3.22
C GLY A 469 9.47 -1.33 3.32
N PRO A 470 9.91 -0.96 4.54
CA PRO A 470 10.96 0.04 4.79
C PRO A 470 12.37 -0.34 4.30
N LEU A 471 12.52 -1.52 3.67
CA LEU A 471 13.76 -1.99 3.06
C LEU A 471 13.78 -1.79 1.54
N SER A 472 12.61 -1.59 0.92
CA SER A 472 12.55 -1.22 -0.49
C SER A 472 13.18 0.15 -0.71
N THR A 473 13.04 1.07 0.24
CA THR A 473 13.67 2.40 0.22
C THR A 473 15.20 2.32 0.17
N ILE A 474 15.82 1.41 0.93
CA ILE A 474 17.28 1.21 0.93
C ILE A 474 17.74 0.71 -0.44
N LEU A 475 17.05 -0.29 -1.00
CA LEU A 475 17.40 -0.84 -2.31
C LEU A 475 17.14 0.14 -3.45
N ILE A 476 16.06 0.94 -3.37
CA ILE A 476 15.78 2.03 -4.32
C ILE A 476 16.89 3.09 -4.23
N ALA A 477 17.32 3.46 -3.01
CA ALA A 477 18.42 4.40 -2.83
C ALA A 477 19.72 3.87 -3.46
N LEU A 478 20.08 2.60 -3.21
CA LEU A 478 21.26 1.98 -3.82
C LEU A 478 21.15 1.85 -5.33
N HIS A 479 19.97 1.56 -5.86
CA HIS A 479 19.70 1.51 -7.30
C HIS A 479 19.88 2.89 -7.96
N ASN A 480 19.36 3.95 -7.35
CA ASN A 480 19.54 5.31 -7.83
C ASN A 480 21.01 5.74 -7.79
N ILE A 481 21.74 5.40 -6.71
CA ILE A 481 23.17 5.67 -6.61
C ILE A 481 23.96 4.91 -7.68
N SER A 482 23.64 3.64 -7.93
CA SER A 482 24.26 2.85 -9.01
C SER A 482 24.09 3.53 -10.38
N ARG A 483 22.88 4.03 -10.66
CA ARG A 483 22.60 4.80 -11.88
C ARG A 483 23.36 6.13 -11.94
N ASP A 484 23.46 6.85 -10.82
CA ASP A 484 24.23 8.11 -10.73
C ASP A 484 25.73 7.86 -11.01
N ILE A 485 26.28 6.75 -10.50
CA ILE A 485 27.67 6.34 -10.77
C ILE A 485 27.85 6.06 -12.27
N GLU A 486 26.93 5.36 -12.90
CA GLU A 486 27.00 5.12 -14.35
C GLU A 486 26.98 6.44 -15.15
N HIS A 487 26.08 7.35 -14.79
CA HIS A 487 26.02 8.68 -15.41
C HIS A 487 27.33 9.46 -15.21
N ALA A 488 27.93 9.38 -14.03
CA ALA A 488 29.20 10.04 -13.75
C ALA A 488 30.36 9.46 -14.58
N LEU A 489 30.42 8.13 -14.74
CA LEU A 489 31.44 7.46 -15.57
C LEU A 489 31.35 7.81 -17.06
N ARG A 490 30.17 8.20 -17.56
CA ARG A 490 29.94 8.56 -18.97
C ARG A 490 30.27 10.02 -19.31
N GLN A 491 30.61 10.86 -18.33
CA GLN A 491 30.94 12.28 -18.57
C GLN A 491 32.24 12.42 -19.38
N THR A 492 32.37 13.47 -20.19
CA THR A 492 33.51 13.64 -21.10
C THR A 492 34.74 14.27 -20.44
N THR A 493 34.54 15.10 -19.41
CA THR A 493 35.63 15.79 -18.72
C THR A 493 35.97 15.12 -17.38
N PRO A 494 37.26 14.97 -17.03
CA PRO A 494 37.68 14.40 -15.74
C PRO A 494 37.08 15.13 -14.53
N TYR A 495 36.87 16.45 -14.64
CA TYR A 495 36.25 17.26 -13.60
C TYR A 495 34.78 16.85 -13.36
N GLN A 496 33.97 16.72 -14.41
CA GLN A 496 32.56 16.33 -14.30
C GLN A 496 32.39 14.88 -13.82
N GLN A 497 33.24 13.97 -14.29
CA GLN A 497 33.27 12.58 -13.82
C GLN A 497 33.47 12.53 -12.30
N ARG A 498 34.46 13.27 -11.81
CA ARG A 498 34.78 13.34 -10.37
C ARG A 498 33.68 14.00 -9.56
N LEU A 499 33.08 15.09 -10.04
CA LEU A 499 31.97 15.77 -9.37
C LEU A 499 30.79 14.80 -9.18
N GLY A 500 30.40 14.08 -10.24
CA GLY A 500 29.32 13.09 -10.18
C GLY A 500 29.61 11.94 -9.23
N LEU A 501 30.83 11.40 -9.26
CA LEU A 501 31.26 10.33 -8.34
C LEU A 501 31.34 10.81 -6.89
N GLY A 502 31.74 12.05 -6.66
CA GLY A 502 31.74 12.69 -5.33
C GLY A 502 30.33 12.81 -4.75
N MET A 503 29.36 13.25 -5.54
CA MET A 503 27.96 13.31 -5.13
C MET A 503 27.40 11.91 -4.79
N ALA A 504 27.73 10.89 -5.59
CA ALA A 504 27.32 9.51 -5.31
C ALA A 504 27.94 8.97 -4.01
N ARG A 505 29.22 9.27 -3.75
CA ARG A 505 29.90 8.93 -2.50
C ARG A 505 29.23 9.59 -1.28
N ASP A 506 28.85 10.85 -1.39
CA ASP A 506 28.24 11.59 -0.26
C ASP A 506 26.81 11.10 0.02
N LYS A 507 26.06 10.71 -1.02
CA LYS A 507 24.77 10.00 -0.88
C LYS A 507 24.95 8.66 -0.16
N LEU A 508 25.97 7.88 -0.50
CA LEU A 508 26.29 6.62 0.19
C LEU A 508 26.63 6.86 1.67
N ALA A 509 27.40 7.91 1.98
CA ALA A 509 27.74 8.26 3.36
C ALA A 509 26.50 8.65 4.18
N THR A 510 25.57 9.40 3.58
CA THR A 510 24.29 9.76 4.22
C THR A 510 23.47 8.49 4.51
N LEU A 511 23.31 7.62 3.50
CA LEU A 511 22.61 6.35 3.66
C LEU A 511 23.26 5.45 4.72
N GLN A 512 24.60 5.40 4.77
CA GLN A 512 25.31 4.63 5.80
C GLN A 512 24.98 5.11 7.21
N ASN A 513 24.96 6.43 7.43
CA ASN A 513 24.63 7.01 8.74
C ASN A 513 23.20 6.67 9.16
N GLU A 514 22.24 6.74 8.23
CA GLU A 514 20.85 6.34 8.49
C GLU A 514 20.73 4.86 8.87
N LEU A 515 21.49 3.98 8.21
CA LEU A 515 21.49 2.55 8.51
C LEU A 515 22.15 2.21 9.85
N LEU A 516 23.21 2.92 10.23
CA LEU A 516 23.87 2.74 11.53
C LEU A 516 22.97 3.15 12.71
N LEU A 517 22.10 4.13 12.50
CA LEU A 517 21.11 4.57 13.49
C LEU A 517 19.88 3.65 13.55
N SER A 518 19.65 2.85 12.52
CA SER A 518 18.53 1.91 12.44
C SER A 518 18.76 0.67 13.32
N ARG A 519 17.74 0.29 14.09
CA ARG A 519 17.77 -0.94 14.94
C ARG A 519 17.44 -2.22 14.16
N HIS A 520 17.16 -2.14 12.87
CA HIS A 520 16.73 -3.30 12.09
C HIS A 520 17.95 -4.19 11.74
N PRO A 521 17.92 -5.51 12.02
CA PRO A 521 19.05 -6.42 11.76
C PRO A 521 19.55 -6.39 10.30
N GLN A 522 18.64 -6.20 9.36
CA GLN A 522 18.97 -6.14 7.94
C GLN A 522 19.64 -4.82 7.54
N SER A 523 19.34 -3.70 8.22
CA SER A 523 20.06 -2.43 8.00
C SER A 523 21.54 -2.58 8.37
N GLN A 524 21.82 -3.36 9.43
CA GLN A 524 23.18 -3.68 9.85
C GLN A 524 23.90 -4.59 8.83
N ARG A 525 23.19 -5.45 8.09
CA ARG A 525 23.79 -6.31 7.04
C ARG A 525 24.28 -5.50 5.83
N PHE A 526 23.59 -4.43 5.45
CA PHE A 526 23.96 -3.59 4.30
C PHE A 526 25.00 -2.50 4.63
N ALA A 527 25.11 -2.08 5.89
CA ALA A 527 26.10 -1.08 6.33
C ALA A 527 27.56 -1.38 5.91
N PRO A 528 28.11 -2.61 6.11
CA PRO A 528 29.49 -2.90 5.68
C PRO A 528 29.66 -2.92 4.15
N ILE A 529 28.61 -3.29 3.41
CA ILE A 529 28.60 -3.29 1.94
C ILE A 529 28.71 -1.85 1.43
N ILE A 530 27.90 -0.94 1.97
CA ILE A 530 27.92 0.48 1.63
C ILE A 530 29.26 1.11 1.99
N ALA A 531 29.82 0.77 3.16
CA ALA A 531 31.16 1.22 3.56
C ALA A 531 32.25 0.76 2.58
N ARG A 532 32.13 -0.45 2.02
CA ARG A 532 33.04 -0.94 0.99
C ARG A 532 32.86 -0.18 -0.32
N TRP A 533 31.63 0.05 -0.76
CA TRP A 533 31.34 0.85 -1.96
C TRP A 533 31.88 2.27 -1.84
N GLN A 534 31.65 2.93 -0.71
CA GLN A 534 32.20 4.25 -0.44
C GLN A 534 33.73 4.26 -0.53
N ARG A 535 34.42 3.27 0.03
CA ARG A 535 35.88 3.13 -0.10
C ARG A 535 36.33 2.92 -1.54
N MET A 536 35.60 2.11 -2.32
CA MET A 536 35.90 1.89 -3.74
C MET A 536 35.72 3.18 -4.55
N LEU A 537 34.64 3.94 -4.31
CA LEU A 537 34.45 5.25 -4.95
C LEU A 537 35.54 6.24 -4.54
N SER A 538 35.89 6.33 -3.25
CA SER A 538 36.97 7.20 -2.78
C SER A 538 38.30 6.86 -3.45
N SER A 539 38.67 5.57 -3.48
CA SER A 539 39.91 5.12 -4.14
C SER A 539 39.90 5.38 -5.64
N HIS A 540 38.76 5.23 -6.31
CA HIS A 540 38.65 5.54 -7.74
C HIS A 540 38.74 7.04 -8.01
N ILE A 541 38.12 7.87 -7.16
CA ILE A 541 38.26 9.33 -7.18
C ILE A 541 39.73 9.72 -6.99
N GLU A 542 40.39 9.15 -5.98
CA GLU A 542 41.82 9.36 -5.70
C GLU A 542 42.72 8.92 -6.85
N ALA A 543 42.41 7.81 -7.53
CA ALA A 543 43.18 7.32 -8.68
C ALA A 543 43.03 8.20 -9.93
N MET A 544 41.88 8.86 -10.13
CA MET A 544 41.72 9.91 -11.15
C MET A 544 42.48 11.19 -10.79
N THR A 545 43.03 11.27 -9.58
CA THR A 545 43.69 12.47 -9.06
C THR A 545 45.17 12.43 -9.42
N ILE A 546 45.61 13.30 -10.33
CA ILE A 546 46.98 13.79 -10.26
C ILE A 546 47.00 14.73 -9.04
N PRO A 547 47.78 14.47 -7.96
CA PRO A 547 47.74 15.28 -6.73
C PRO A 547 47.89 16.80 -6.94
N ALA A 548 48.54 17.19 -8.03
CA ALA A 548 48.67 18.59 -8.45
C ALA A 548 47.34 19.25 -8.85
N GLN A 549 46.37 18.53 -9.42
CA GLN A 549 45.15 19.12 -9.99
C GLN A 549 44.06 19.40 -8.94
N TYR A 550 43.94 18.61 -7.86
CA TYR A 550 42.93 18.82 -6.82
C TYR A 550 43.19 20.06 -5.97
N GLN A 551 44.47 20.37 -5.69
CA GLN A 551 44.84 21.63 -5.02
C GLN A 551 44.67 22.85 -5.94
N GLN A 552 44.43 22.64 -7.24
CA GLN A 552 44.38 23.68 -8.25
C GLN A 552 42.98 23.88 -8.86
N GLU A 553 41.94 23.38 -8.22
CA GLU A 553 40.56 23.67 -8.60
C GLU A 553 39.98 24.79 -7.75
N ILE A 554 39.15 25.61 -8.38
CA ILE A 554 38.46 26.70 -7.71
C ILE A 554 37.13 26.14 -7.20
N PRO A 555 36.92 25.99 -5.89
CA PRO A 555 35.61 25.64 -5.36
C PRO A 555 34.65 26.78 -5.71
N ASN A 556 33.45 26.46 -6.18
CA ASN A 556 32.46 27.47 -6.56
C ASN A 556 31.63 27.89 -5.32
N PRO A 557 31.81 29.11 -4.79
CA PRO A 557 31.08 29.57 -3.60
C PRO A 557 29.74 30.22 -3.95
N TYR A 558 29.47 30.48 -5.23
CA TYR A 558 28.27 31.19 -5.68
C TYR A 558 27.10 30.21 -5.79
N ILE A 559 25.93 30.59 -5.28
CA ILE A 559 24.74 29.74 -5.26
C ILE A 559 23.63 30.44 -6.04
N CYS A 560 23.29 29.86 -7.18
CA CYS A 560 22.29 30.43 -8.08
C CYS A 560 20.94 29.71 -7.93
N GLY A 561 19.85 30.49 -7.92
CA GLY A 561 18.50 29.96 -8.01
C GLY A 561 17.91 29.40 -6.72
N MET A 562 18.73 29.11 -5.71
CA MET A 562 18.32 28.59 -4.40
C MET A 562 18.55 29.63 -3.29
N PRO A 563 17.69 29.70 -2.27
CA PRO A 563 17.93 30.51 -1.10
C PRO A 563 19.11 29.96 -0.27
N LEU A 564 19.89 30.84 0.34
CA LEU A 564 21.03 30.45 1.16
C LEU A 564 20.53 29.85 2.48
N SER A 565 20.95 28.61 2.77
CA SER A 565 20.59 27.93 4.01
C SER A 565 21.38 28.45 5.22
N GLU A 566 20.94 28.12 6.43
CA GLU A 566 21.62 28.49 7.68
C GLU A 566 23.08 28.02 7.76
N ARG A 567 23.39 26.88 7.14
CA ARG A 567 24.75 26.32 7.09
C ARG A 567 25.68 27.10 6.18
N GLN A 568 25.11 27.92 5.31
CA GLN A 568 25.77 28.73 4.30
C GLN A 568 25.76 30.22 4.69
N SER A 569 25.52 30.54 5.97
CA SER A 569 25.42 31.92 6.46
C SER A 569 26.67 32.77 6.16
N LEU A 570 27.85 32.14 6.09
CA LEU A 570 29.11 32.80 5.71
C LEU A 570 29.10 33.35 4.27
N LEU A 571 28.23 32.83 3.40
CA LEU A 571 28.04 33.31 2.02
C LEU A 571 27.03 34.47 1.94
N PHE A 572 26.32 34.78 3.04
CA PHE A 572 25.36 35.87 3.07
C PHE A 572 26.09 37.20 3.25
N VAL A 573 26.22 37.96 2.16
CA VAL A 573 26.94 39.24 2.13
C VAL A 573 25.95 40.41 2.14
N GLY A 574 26.26 41.42 2.97
CA GLY A 574 25.56 42.69 3.03
C GLY A 574 24.26 42.68 3.84
N ARG A 575 23.39 43.67 3.59
CA ARG A 575 22.07 43.86 4.23
C ARG A 575 22.09 44.28 5.70
N SER A 576 23.24 44.74 6.19
CA SER A 576 23.43 45.14 7.59
C SER A 576 22.40 46.18 8.04
N GLU A 577 22.10 47.18 7.20
CA GLU A 577 21.14 48.24 7.52
C GLU A 577 19.71 47.72 7.72
N ILE A 578 19.27 46.76 6.89
CA ILE A 578 17.93 46.17 6.99
C ILE A 578 17.85 45.29 8.24
N ILE A 579 18.89 44.50 8.49
CA ILE A 579 19.00 43.65 9.68
C ILE A 579 18.96 44.50 10.96
N GLU A 580 19.73 45.59 11.00
CA GLU A 580 19.74 46.52 12.12
C GLU A 580 18.36 47.14 12.35
N ARG A 581 17.68 47.55 11.27
CA ARG A 581 16.33 48.10 11.35
C ARG A 581 15.31 47.07 11.85
N ILE A 582 15.41 45.82 11.42
CA ILE A 582 14.59 44.71 11.94
C ILE A 582 14.85 44.55 13.45
N ASN A 583 16.12 44.47 13.87
CA ASN A 583 16.50 44.35 15.27
C ASN A 583 15.92 45.49 16.14
N LEU A 584 16.09 46.75 15.70
CA LEU A 584 15.57 47.93 16.40
C LEU A 584 14.04 47.90 16.55
N MET A 585 13.32 47.38 15.56
CA MET A 585 11.86 47.27 15.62
C MET A 585 11.40 46.14 16.54
N LEU A 586 12.08 44.99 16.51
CA LEU A 586 11.74 43.84 17.33
C LEU A 586 12.01 44.06 18.83
N MET A 587 12.92 44.99 19.18
CA MET A 587 13.16 45.42 20.56
C MET A 587 12.00 46.23 21.17
N GLN A 588 11.06 46.72 20.36
CA GLN A 588 9.93 47.52 20.85
C GLN A 588 8.78 46.63 21.36
N ASP A 589 8.24 46.96 22.54
CA ASP A 589 7.08 46.27 23.11
C ASP A 589 5.88 46.27 22.14
N LYS A 590 5.63 47.41 21.49
CA LYS A 590 4.66 47.56 20.40
C LYS A 590 5.39 47.62 19.08
N CYS A 591 5.43 46.50 18.36
CA CYS A 591 5.98 46.41 17.02
C CYS A 591 4.82 46.17 16.04
N PRO A 592 4.57 47.06 15.07
CA PRO A 592 3.64 46.76 14.00
C PRO A 592 4.14 45.56 13.16
N PRO A 593 3.27 44.91 12.37
CA PRO A 593 3.71 43.93 11.40
C PRO A 593 4.79 44.53 10.48
N LEU A 594 5.85 43.78 10.20
CA LEU A 594 6.90 44.20 9.27
C LEU A 594 6.58 43.60 7.90
N LEU A 595 6.65 44.41 6.84
CA LEU A 595 6.53 43.95 5.46
C LEU A 595 7.87 44.08 4.76
N LEU A 596 8.58 42.97 4.60
CA LEU A 596 9.81 42.87 3.84
C LEU A 596 9.48 42.80 2.34
N PHE A 597 9.59 43.95 1.69
CA PHE A 597 9.22 44.12 0.29
C PHE A 597 10.46 44.11 -0.60
N GLY A 598 10.41 43.39 -1.71
CA GLY A 598 11.43 43.49 -2.76
C GLY A 598 11.08 42.58 -3.94
N GLN A 599 11.65 42.83 -5.11
CA GLN A 599 11.40 42.00 -6.27
C GLN A 599 11.87 40.55 -6.07
N ARG A 600 11.46 39.65 -6.97
CA ARG A 600 11.96 38.26 -6.96
C ARG A 600 13.48 38.26 -7.11
N ARG A 601 14.13 37.27 -6.49
CA ARG A 601 15.60 37.06 -6.54
C ARG A 601 16.47 38.14 -5.87
N MET A 602 15.91 38.97 -5.00
CA MET A 602 16.68 39.93 -4.18
C MET A 602 17.24 39.35 -2.87
N GLY A 603 17.01 38.07 -2.58
CA GLY A 603 17.53 37.41 -1.38
C GLY A 603 16.63 37.53 -0.13
N LYS A 604 15.32 37.75 -0.30
CA LYS A 604 14.34 37.81 0.80
C LYS A 604 14.33 36.52 1.63
N THR A 605 14.09 35.38 1.00
CA THR A 605 14.10 34.05 1.63
C THR A 605 15.45 33.73 2.28
N SER A 606 16.57 34.07 1.61
CA SER A 606 17.91 33.91 2.18
C SER A 606 18.10 34.73 3.46
N LEU A 607 17.57 35.96 3.50
CA LEU A 607 17.60 36.78 4.71
C LEU A 607 16.78 36.11 5.82
N LEU A 608 15.55 35.68 5.53
CA LEU A 608 14.66 35.04 6.51
C LEU A 608 15.25 33.78 7.13
N LEU A 609 15.81 32.88 6.32
CA LEU A 609 16.45 31.65 6.79
C LEU A 609 17.67 31.91 7.68
N ASN A 610 18.36 33.03 7.47
CA ASN A 610 19.56 33.40 8.24
C ASN A 610 19.28 34.38 9.39
N LEU A 611 18.02 34.78 9.63
CA LEU A 611 17.66 35.69 10.72
C LEU A 611 18.14 35.19 12.09
N SER A 612 18.16 33.87 12.30
CA SER A 612 18.62 33.25 13.55
C SER A 612 20.07 33.60 13.92
N HIS A 613 20.92 33.95 12.95
CA HIS A 613 22.31 34.37 13.15
C HIS A 613 22.45 35.85 13.50
N PHE A 614 21.47 36.67 13.14
CA PHE A 614 21.52 38.13 13.28
C PHE A 614 20.63 38.69 14.40
N LEU A 615 19.64 37.91 14.83
CA LEU A 615 18.73 38.26 15.92
C LEU A 615 19.30 37.77 17.27
N THR A 616 18.97 38.49 18.34
CA THR A 616 19.34 38.11 19.71
C THR A 616 18.77 36.73 20.09
N SER A 617 19.37 36.08 21.08
CA SER A 617 18.90 34.78 21.59
C SER A 617 17.50 34.84 22.24
N SER A 618 17.05 36.03 22.63
CA SER A 618 15.69 36.29 23.12
C SER A 618 14.63 36.25 22.03
N ILE A 619 15.00 36.34 20.74
CA ILE A 619 14.06 36.28 19.63
C ILE A 619 14.12 34.89 18.99
N ILE A 620 12.94 34.27 18.84
CA ILE A 620 12.75 32.98 18.19
C ILE A 620 12.19 33.24 16.79
N PRO A 621 13.02 33.19 15.73
CA PRO A 621 12.52 33.31 14.37
C PRO A 621 11.84 32.00 13.95
N CYS A 622 10.53 32.06 13.74
CA CYS A 622 9.74 30.97 13.18
C CYS A 622 9.49 31.26 11.70
N PHE A 623 10.37 30.75 10.84
CA PHE A 623 10.19 30.75 9.39
C PHE A 623 9.05 29.81 8.98
N VAL A 624 8.12 30.31 8.17
CA VAL A 624 7.02 29.56 7.54
C VAL A 624 6.97 29.90 6.06
N ASP A 625 7.13 28.88 5.22
CA ASP A 625 6.95 28.98 3.76
C ASP A 625 5.46 28.82 3.42
N CYS A 626 4.82 29.91 3.00
CA CYS A 626 3.39 29.91 2.71
C CYS A 626 3.06 29.29 1.35
N GLN A 627 4.03 29.09 0.46
CA GLN A 627 3.81 28.44 -0.82
C GLN A 627 3.46 26.96 -0.62
N GLY A 628 4.13 26.28 0.32
CA GLY A 628 3.83 24.90 0.69
C GLY A 628 2.43 24.71 1.30
N LEU A 629 1.87 25.77 1.88
CA LEU A 629 0.52 25.77 2.46
C LEU A 629 -0.59 26.05 1.44
N ALA A 630 -0.26 26.54 0.24
CA ALA A 630 -1.23 26.89 -0.79
C ALA A 630 -2.02 25.69 -1.34
N GLY A 631 -1.58 24.45 -1.07
CA GLY A 631 -2.25 23.21 -1.50
C GLY A 631 -3.46 22.80 -0.66
N TYR A 632 -3.62 23.33 0.56
CA TYR A 632 -4.73 22.98 1.44
C TYR A 632 -6.02 23.71 1.02
N GLN A 633 -7.15 23.02 1.07
CA GLN A 633 -8.45 23.58 0.66
C GLN A 633 -9.35 23.96 1.84
N ASP A 634 -9.09 23.44 3.04
CA ASP A 634 -9.90 23.67 4.24
C ASP A 634 -9.07 24.28 5.38
N SER A 635 -9.67 25.19 6.13
CA SER A 635 -9.09 25.77 7.35
C SER A 635 -8.87 24.74 8.46
N ASP A 636 -9.71 23.71 8.51
CA ASP A 636 -9.60 22.63 9.50
C ASP A 636 -8.34 21.77 9.31
N GLU A 637 -7.71 21.83 8.13
CA GLU A 637 -6.42 21.20 7.85
C GLU A 637 -5.27 22.22 7.85
N LEU A 638 -5.50 23.41 7.26
CA LEU A 638 -4.48 24.46 7.12
C LEU A 638 -3.98 25.00 8.46
N VAL A 639 -4.87 25.30 9.41
CA VAL A 639 -4.50 25.92 10.69
C VAL A 639 -3.67 24.97 11.57
N PRO A 640 -4.06 23.69 11.77
CA PRO A 640 -3.21 22.74 12.48
C PRO A 640 -1.82 22.61 11.85
N GLU A 641 -1.74 22.51 10.52
CA GLU A 641 -0.46 22.39 9.81
C GLU A 641 0.39 23.66 10.00
N PHE A 642 -0.21 24.85 9.86
CA PHE A 642 0.48 26.12 10.08
C PHE A 642 1.07 26.19 11.50
N VAL A 643 0.31 25.80 12.52
CA VAL A 643 0.79 25.79 13.90
C VAL A 643 1.95 24.79 14.07
N GLU A 644 1.85 23.62 13.44
CA GLU A 644 2.92 22.62 13.50
C GLU A 644 4.21 23.10 12.80
N LEU A 645 4.10 23.79 11.66
CA LEU A 645 5.26 24.44 11.03
C LEU A 645 5.92 25.47 11.96
N VAL A 646 5.13 26.27 12.68
CA VAL A 646 5.66 27.23 13.67
C VAL A 646 6.39 26.50 14.80
N ARG A 647 5.82 25.39 15.31
CA ARG A 647 6.45 24.54 16.35
C ARG A 647 7.78 23.95 15.88
N GLN A 648 7.80 23.36 14.69
CA GLN A 648 9.01 22.78 14.10
C GLN A 648 10.09 23.84 13.88
N SER A 649 9.69 25.03 13.43
CA SER A 649 10.59 26.16 13.22
C SER A 649 11.22 26.63 14.54
N ALA A 650 10.42 26.80 15.60
CA ALA A 650 10.91 27.18 16.93
C ALA A 650 11.90 26.13 17.50
N LEU A 651 11.60 24.84 17.32
CA LEU A 651 12.48 23.75 17.73
C LEU A 651 13.78 23.75 16.93
N ARG A 652 13.71 23.95 15.61
CA ARG A 652 14.89 23.98 14.73
C ARG A 652 15.83 25.15 15.04
N PHE A 653 15.31 26.38 15.15
CA PHE A 653 16.14 27.58 15.23
C PHE A 653 16.66 27.91 16.64
N ARG A 654 15.92 27.52 17.68
CA ARG A 654 16.25 27.86 19.09
C ARG A 654 16.08 26.70 20.07
N ASN A 655 15.78 25.49 19.60
CA ASN A 655 15.51 24.32 20.44
C ASN A 655 14.40 24.59 21.49
N VAL A 656 13.37 25.34 21.09
CA VAL A 656 12.22 25.66 21.93
C VAL A 656 11.04 24.81 21.50
N ASP A 657 10.65 23.85 22.33
CA ASP A 657 9.40 23.12 22.16
C ASP A 657 8.24 23.97 22.67
N LEU A 658 7.39 24.46 21.76
CA LEU A 658 6.20 25.25 22.09
C LEU A 658 5.09 24.33 22.67
N PRO A 659 3.91 24.84 23.04
CA PRO A 659 2.78 23.99 23.42
C PRO A 659 2.20 23.21 22.22
N ALA A 660 1.84 21.94 22.41
CA ALA A 660 1.28 21.11 21.35
C ALA A 660 -0.11 21.62 20.90
N PHE A 661 -0.37 21.60 19.60
CA PHE A 661 -1.69 21.90 19.05
C PHE A 661 -2.54 20.62 19.02
N ARG A 662 -3.55 20.53 19.89
CA ARG A 662 -4.43 19.34 19.96
C ARG A 662 -5.46 19.39 18.83
N GLY A 663 -5.03 19.05 17.60
CA GLY A 663 -5.82 19.16 16.37
C GLY A 663 -6.94 18.13 16.17
N GLN A 664 -7.48 17.51 17.22
CA GLN A 664 -8.65 16.63 17.08
C GLN A 664 -9.71 16.99 18.12
N SER A 665 -10.81 17.56 17.65
CA SER A 665 -12.01 17.85 18.43
C SER A 665 -12.68 16.56 18.92
N SER A 666 -12.12 15.94 19.97
CA SER A 666 -12.92 15.10 20.86
C SER A 666 -13.75 15.94 21.84
N SER A 667 -13.58 17.28 21.81
CA SER A 667 -14.12 18.22 22.80
C SER A 667 -14.80 19.45 22.19
N GLY A 668 -15.56 19.33 21.09
CA GLY A 668 -16.61 20.28 20.65
C GLY A 668 -16.28 21.79 20.48
N GLY A 669 -15.03 22.24 20.63
CA GLY A 669 -14.63 23.65 20.50
C GLY A 669 -14.41 24.06 19.04
N SER A 670 -14.62 25.34 18.72
CA SER A 670 -14.33 25.86 17.38
C SER A 670 -12.82 26.00 17.17
N LEU A 671 -12.35 25.84 15.92
CA LEU A 671 -10.93 25.98 15.55
C LEU A 671 -10.33 27.31 16.00
N TYR A 672 -11.09 28.40 15.90
CA TYR A 672 -10.73 29.72 16.42
C TYR A 672 -10.42 29.70 17.92
N GLN A 673 -11.26 29.03 18.73
CA GLN A 673 -11.04 28.92 20.18
C GLN A 673 -9.76 28.14 20.50
N MET A 674 -9.52 27.04 19.77
CA MET A 674 -8.31 26.23 19.93
C MET A 674 -7.04 27.03 19.59
N LEU A 675 -7.07 27.79 18.50
CA LEU A 675 -5.97 28.66 18.11
C LEU A 675 -5.73 29.77 19.15
N ASN A 676 -6.79 30.39 19.67
CA ASN A 676 -6.67 31.41 20.70
C ASN A 676 -6.08 30.85 22.02
N GLN A 677 -6.51 29.66 22.43
CA GLN A 677 -5.94 28.97 23.60
C GLN A 677 -4.46 28.63 23.39
N TRP A 678 -4.10 28.20 22.18
CA TRP A 678 -2.70 27.92 21.84
C TRP A 678 -1.83 29.18 21.87
N VAL A 679 -2.29 30.31 21.33
CA VAL A 679 -1.59 31.60 21.41
C VAL A 679 -1.37 32.01 22.87
N ALA A 680 -2.42 31.94 23.71
CA ALA A 680 -2.30 32.30 25.13
C ALA A 680 -1.33 31.40 25.90
N ALA A 681 -1.39 30.07 25.67
CA ALA A 681 -0.45 29.13 26.29
C ALA A 681 0.99 29.36 25.84
N THR A 682 1.16 29.67 24.55
CA THR A 682 2.48 29.97 23.96
C THR A 682 3.04 31.27 24.52
N GLU A 683 2.23 32.33 24.65
CA GLU A 683 2.67 33.59 25.23
C GLU A 683 3.12 33.42 26.69
N ALA A 684 2.36 32.71 27.52
CA ALA A 684 2.74 32.45 28.91
C ALA A 684 4.10 31.73 29.01
N GLN A 685 4.36 30.78 28.09
CA GLN A 685 5.67 30.12 28.00
C GLN A 685 6.77 31.09 27.57
N LEU A 686 6.53 31.92 26.55
CA LEU A 686 7.49 32.91 26.05
C LEU A 686 7.83 33.95 27.14
N GLU A 687 6.84 34.42 27.89
CA GLU A 687 7.02 35.34 29.01
C GLU A 687 7.89 34.76 30.13
N SER A 688 7.65 33.49 30.51
CA SER A 688 8.44 32.81 31.55
C SER A 688 9.93 32.72 31.22
N ARG A 689 10.28 32.74 29.92
CA ARG A 689 11.65 32.65 29.41
C ARG A 689 12.20 34.00 28.90
N GLN A 690 11.42 35.08 29.02
CA GLN A 690 11.72 36.40 28.45
C GLN A 690 12.05 36.35 26.94
N GLN A 691 11.36 35.49 26.21
CA GLN A 691 11.52 35.29 24.78
C GLN A 691 10.38 35.95 23.99
N THR A 692 10.65 36.27 22.73
CA THR A 692 9.68 36.82 21.78
C THR A 692 9.68 35.93 20.53
N LEU A 693 8.50 35.53 20.06
CA LEU A 693 8.34 34.76 18.83
C LEU A 693 8.15 35.72 17.65
N LEU A 694 9.02 35.58 16.65
CA LEU A 694 8.92 36.27 15.37
C LEU A 694 8.40 35.30 14.31
N LEU A 695 7.14 35.45 13.93
CA LEU A 695 6.55 34.71 12.82
C LEU A 695 6.99 35.35 11.50
N ALA A 696 7.92 34.69 10.82
CA ALA A 696 8.47 35.12 9.53
C ALA A 696 7.80 34.32 8.39
N MET A 697 6.81 34.91 7.74
CA MET A 697 6.06 34.28 6.65
C MET A 697 6.64 34.70 5.30
N ASP A 698 7.18 33.74 4.56
CA ASP A 698 7.64 33.96 3.19
C ASP A 698 6.53 33.62 2.18
N GLU A 699 6.53 34.33 1.05
CA GLU A 699 5.53 34.20 -0.04
C GLU A 699 4.08 34.16 0.46
N PHE A 700 3.74 35.02 1.43
CA PHE A 700 2.41 35.04 2.06
C PHE A 700 1.27 35.30 1.07
N GLU A 701 1.57 35.89 -0.10
CA GLU A 701 0.62 36.10 -1.19
C GLU A 701 0.04 34.79 -1.73
N SER A 702 0.77 33.68 -1.62
CA SER A 702 0.31 32.34 -2.06
C SER A 702 -0.94 31.90 -1.32
N LEU A 703 -1.19 32.41 -0.11
CA LEU A 703 -2.41 32.12 0.65
C LEU A 703 -3.65 32.83 0.08
N GLU A 704 -3.50 33.83 -0.80
CA GLU A 704 -4.64 34.54 -1.39
C GLU A 704 -5.58 33.61 -2.17
N ALA A 705 -5.05 32.59 -2.84
CA ALA A 705 -5.87 31.62 -3.57
C ALA A 705 -6.86 30.90 -2.63
N ILE A 706 -6.38 30.47 -1.45
CA ILE A 706 -7.20 29.82 -0.42
C ILE A 706 -8.16 30.84 0.21
N MET A 707 -7.67 32.04 0.51
CA MET A 707 -8.48 33.10 1.11
C MET A 707 -9.63 33.54 0.19
N ASN A 708 -9.41 33.58 -1.12
CA ASN A 708 -10.44 33.88 -2.12
C ASN A 708 -11.52 32.80 -2.20
N ALA A 709 -11.18 31.53 -1.95
CA ALA A 709 -12.16 30.44 -1.91
C ALA A 709 -13.15 30.59 -0.74
N ASN A 710 -12.73 31.21 0.38
CA ASN A 710 -13.61 31.48 1.52
C ASN A 710 -13.30 32.82 2.21
N LEU A 711 -13.80 33.91 1.61
CA LEU A 711 -13.59 35.29 2.07
C LEU A 711 -14.02 35.53 3.52
N LYS A 712 -15.03 34.81 4.01
CA LYS A 712 -15.52 34.95 5.39
C LYS A 712 -14.47 34.41 6.38
N LEU A 713 -13.93 33.22 6.12
CA LEU A 713 -12.85 32.65 6.93
C LEU A 713 -11.58 33.48 6.84
N ALA A 714 -11.23 33.97 5.65
CA ALA A 714 -10.07 34.85 5.46
C ALA A 714 -10.14 36.08 6.36
N LYS A 715 -11.30 36.78 6.40
CA LYS A 715 -11.50 37.94 7.29
C LYS A 715 -11.40 37.58 8.77
N ILE A 716 -11.89 36.40 9.17
CA ILE A 716 -11.81 35.93 10.56
C ILE A 716 -10.34 35.74 10.98
N TYR A 717 -9.54 35.03 10.17
CA TYR A 717 -8.15 34.72 10.53
C TYR A 717 -7.19 35.90 10.34
N LEU A 718 -7.40 36.78 9.35
CA LEU A 718 -6.66 38.05 9.26
C LEU A 718 -7.00 38.99 10.42
N GLY A 719 -8.28 39.02 10.83
CA GLY A 719 -8.71 39.71 12.05
C GLY A 719 -8.05 39.14 13.31
N PHE A 720 -7.95 37.81 13.39
CA PHE A 720 -7.25 37.13 14.48
C PHE A 720 -5.75 37.44 14.51
N ALA A 721 -5.07 37.42 13.36
CA ALA A 721 -3.66 37.78 13.26
C ALA A 721 -3.43 39.22 13.71
N ARG A 722 -4.31 40.15 13.33
CA ARG A 722 -4.27 41.54 13.77
C ARG A 722 -4.46 41.67 15.28
N HIS A 723 -5.48 40.99 15.82
CA HIS A 723 -5.72 40.93 17.27
C HIS A 723 -4.49 40.38 18.01
N THR A 724 -3.87 39.33 17.48
CA THR A 724 -2.66 38.70 18.03
C THR A 724 -1.53 39.72 18.16
N VAL A 725 -1.18 40.41 17.08
CA VAL A 725 -0.10 41.42 17.09
C VAL A 725 -0.40 42.60 18.03
N GLN A 726 -1.68 42.96 18.19
CA GLN A 726 -2.08 44.09 19.02
C GLN A 726 -2.09 43.79 20.52
N HIS A 727 -2.47 42.57 20.90
CA HIS A 727 -2.73 42.20 22.29
C HIS A 727 -1.70 41.26 22.91
N HIS A 728 -0.87 40.59 22.10
CA HIS A 728 0.13 39.63 22.55
C HIS A 728 1.54 40.15 22.24
N PRO A 729 2.18 40.95 23.13
CA PRO A 729 3.45 41.62 22.85
C PRO A 729 4.62 40.66 22.58
N ARG A 730 4.50 39.38 22.97
CA ARG A 730 5.50 38.34 22.66
C ARG A 730 5.37 37.74 21.27
N PHE A 731 4.33 38.11 20.51
CA PHE A 731 4.14 37.72 19.12
C PHE A 731 4.44 38.90 18.18
N LYS A 732 5.40 38.69 17.28
CA LYS A 732 5.79 39.64 16.23
C LYS A 732 5.61 38.99 14.87
N ILE A 733 5.21 39.75 13.86
CA ILE A 733 4.99 39.23 12.50
C ILE A 733 5.89 39.98 11.52
N LEU A 734 6.58 39.21 10.69
CA LEU A 734 7.32 39.69 9.51
C LEU A 734 6.80 38.93 8.29
N LEU A 735 6.24 39.66 7.35
CA LEU A 735 5.76 39.14 6.07
C LEU A 735 6.78 39.49 4.98
N ALA A 736 7.20 38.52 4.17
CA ALA A 736 8.05 38.76 3.02
C ALA A 736 7.31 38.49 1.71
N GLY A 737 7.36 39.46 0.80
CA GLY A 737 6.60 39.40 -0.44
C GLY A 737 7.16 40.29 -1.54
N THR A 738 6.49 40.24 -2.67
CA THR A 738 6.75 40.98 -3.92
C THR A 738 5.70 42.05 -4.20
N HIS A 739 4.61 42.08 -3.45
CA HIS A 739 3.53 43.04 -3.60
C HIS A 739 3.41 43.97 -2.39
N LEU A 740 2.94 45.19 -2.65
CA LEU A 740 2.58 46.15 -1.60
C LEU A 740 1.09 46.01 -1.23
N ALA A 741 0.69 46.60 -0.10
CA ALA A 741 -0.70 46.57 0.38
C ALA A 741 -1.73 47.11 -0.63
N GLU A 742 -1.31 47.97 -1.55
CA GLU A 742 -2.16 48.52 -2.61
C GLU A 742 -2.58 47.44 -3.63
N GLU A 743 -1.72 46.46 -3.88
CA GLU A 743 -1.91 45.38 -4.86
C GLU A 743 -2.61 44.15 -4.28
N MET A 744 -2.84 44.15 -2.97
CA MET A 744 -3.37 42.99 -2.23
C MET A 744 -4.65 43.37 -1.50
N PRO A 745 -5.82 43.43 -2.20
CA PRO A 745 -7.07 43.90 -1.62
C PRO A 745 -7.48 43.17 -0.34
N LEU A 746 -7.22 41.86 -0.25
CA LEU A 746 -7.55 41.05 0.94
C LEU A 746 -6.67 41.38 2.15
N TRP A 747 -5.41 41.71 1.91
CA TRP A 747 -4.43 41.97 2.96
C TRP A 747 -4.36 43.45 3.37
N ARG A 748 -4.96 44.34 2.57
CA ARG A 748 -4.89 45.79 2.74
C ARG A 748 -5.24 46.24 4.17
N ASP A 749 -6.30 45.69 4.76
CA ASP A 749 -6.74 46.05 6.12
C ASP A 749 -5.78 45.57 7.22
N PHE A 750 -5.05 44.48 6.98
CA PHE A 750 -4.02 43.98 7.89
C PHE A 750 -2.72 44.77 7.73
N LEU A 751 -2.34 45.06 6.49
CA LEU A 751 -1.10 45.73 6.12
C LEU A 751 -1.14 47.26 6.28
N ILE A 752 -2.30 47.87 6.53
CA ILE A 752 -2.44 49.34 6.63
C ILE A 752 -1.51 49.96 7.68
N ASN A 753 -1.21 49.22 8.75
CA ASN A 753 -0.29 49.66 9.82
C ASN A 753 1.08 48.98 9.72
N ALA A 754 1.33 48.18 8.68
CA ALA A 754 2.59 47.46 8.53
C ALA A 754 3.74 48.42 8.18
N ARG A 755 4.91 48.17 8.77
CA ARG A 755 6.12 48.90 8.38
C ARG A 755 6.77 48.23 7.18
N VAL A 756 6.83 48.94 6.05
CA VAL A 756 7.52 48.45 4.85
C VAL A 756 9.04 48.60 5.00
N LEU A 757 9.76 47.51 4.77
CA LEU A 757 11.22 47.43 4.69
C LEU A 757 11.59 46.98 3.28
N LYS A 758 12.06 47.91 2.43
CA LYS A 758 12.48 47.58 1.04
C LYS A 758 13.86 46.90 1.05
N ILE A 759 13.94 45.72 0.44
CA ILE A 759 15.18 45.04 0.07
C ILE A 759 15.58 45.55 -1.32
N ASP A 760 16.64 46.37 -1.38
CA ASP A 760 17.18 46.93 -2.62
C ASP A 760 18.31 46.06 -3.21
N TYR A 761 19.04 46.53 -4.22
CA TYR A 761 20.29 45.93 -4.69
C TYR A 761 21.41 46.02 -3.65
N LEU A 762 22.45 45.20 -3.82
CA LEU A 762 23.66 45.33 -3.01
C LEU A 762 24.37 46.64 -3.36
N THR A 763 24.92 47.29 -2.35
CA THR A 763 25.79 48.44 -2.55
C THR A 763 27.04 48.05 -3.34
N ARG A 764 27.76 49.05 -3.87
CA ARG A 764 29.00 48.79 -4.63
C ARG A 764 30.04 48.03 -3.79
N SER A 765 30.22 48.42 -2.52
CA SER A 765 31.15 47.74 -1.60
C SER A 765 30.72 46.30 -1.31
N GLU A 766 29.43 46.06 -1.02
CA GLU A 766 28.91 44.71 -0.79
C GLU A 766 29.02 43.83 -2.04
N THR A 767 28.79 44.40 -3.22
CA THR A 767 28.88 43.67 -4.50
C THR A 767 30.33 43.27 -4.79
N LEU A 768 31.27 44.19 -4.65
CA LEU A 768 32.69 43.89 -4.84
C LEU A 768 33.21 42.88 -3.80
N GLN A 769 32.75 42.99 -2.55
CA GLN A 769 33.03 41.97 -1.54
C GLN A 769 32.50 40.59 -1.96
N LEU A 770 31.27 40.50 -2.45
CA LEU A 770 30.69 39.24 -2.91
C LEU A 770 31.45 38.65 -4.10
N ILE A 771 31.89 39.50 -5.04
CA ILE A 771 32.66 39.06 -6.22
C ILE A 771 34.06 38.58 -5.81
N GLU A 772 34.82 39.40 -5.10
CA GLU A 772 36.25 39.17 -4.89
C GLU A 772 36.53 38.30 -3.66
N GLN A 773 35.65 38.31 -2.66
CA GLN A 773 35.82 37.63 -1.37
C GLN A 773 34.52 37.00 -0.86
N PRO A 774 33.84 36.12 -1.64
CA PRO A 774 32.64 35.42 -1.19
C PRO A 774 32.91 34.50 0.01
N VAL A 775 34.11 33.91 0.06
CA VAL A 775 34.64 33.13 1.19
C VAL A 775 36.11 33.50 1.41
N LYS A 776 36.65 33.30 2.62
CA LYS A 776 38.06 33.56 2.91
C LYS A 776 38.76 32.27 3.37
N PRO A 777 39.83 31.81 2.69
CA PRO A 777 40.41 32.34 1.45
C PRO A 777 39.62 31.91 0.18
N PHE A 778 39.60 32.76 -0.86
CA PHE A 778 39.05 32.45 -2.19
C PHE A 778 40.19 32.49 -3.23
N PRO A 779 40.43 31.42 -4.01
CA PRO A 779 41.62 31.32 -4.86
C PRO A 779 41.53 32.07 -6.20
N LEU A 780 40.33 32.48 -6.63
CA LEU A 780 40.15 33.17 -7.91
C LEU A 780 40.35 34.68 -7.74
N THR A 781 41.24 35.25 -8.55
CA THR A 781 41.52 36.69 -8.58
C THR A 781 40.86 37.37 -9.76
N TYR A 782 40.36 38.58 -9.55
CA TYR A 782 39.71 39.40 -10.57
C TYR A 782 40.59 40.59 -10.90
N ALA A 783 40.72 40.93 -12.17
CA ALA A 783 41.26 42.23 -12.55
C ALA A 783 40.27 43.33 -12.08
N PRO A 784 40.73 44.48 -11.55
CA PRO A 784 39.83 45.53 -11.05
C PRO A 784 38.80 46.02 -12.07
N GLU A 785 39.17 46.02 -13.35
CA GLU A 785 38.30 46.40 -14.46
C GLU A 785 37.18 45.38 -14.67
N VAL A 786 37.45 44.09 -14.38
CA VAL A 786 36.47 43.00 -14.51
C VAL A 786 35.46 43.03 -13.37
N SER A 787 35.91 43.17 -12.11
CA SER A 787 34.97 43.26 -10.98
C SER A 787 34.10 44.52 -11.07
N GLN A 788 34.68 45.63 -11.54
CA GLN A 788 33.93 46.84 -11.86
C GLN A 788 32.93 46.63 -13.01
N ALA A 789 33.31 45.96 -14.09
CA ALA A 789 32.42 45.65 -15.20
C ALA A 789 31.25 44.74 -14.77
N ILE A 790 31.49 43.75 -13.90
CA ILE A 790 30.42 42.90 -13.33
C ILE A 790 29.44 43.77 -12.54
N TYR A 791 29.93 44.69 -11.70
CA TYR A 791 29.07 45.63 -10.99
C TYR A 791 28.28 46.52 -11.94
N GLU A 792 28.88 47.07 -13.00
CA GLU A 792 28.18 47.93 -13.96
C GLU A 792 27.10 47.17 -14.75
N LEU A 793 27.38 45.91 -15.12
CA LEU A 793 26.41 45.05 -15.82
C LEU A 793 25.23 44.69 -14.93
N THR A 794 25.48 44.36 -13.66
CA THR A 794 24.47 43.80 -12.74
C THR A 794 23.84 44.82 -11.81
N ARG A 795 24.48 45.97 -11.62
CA ARG A 795 24.18 47.00 -10.61
C ARG A 795 24.03 46.45 -9.19
N GLY A 796 24.74 45.37 -8.87
CA GLY A 796 24.63 44.74 -7.55
C GLY A 796 23.34 43.93 -7.35
N HIS A 797 22.63 43.57 -8.43
CA HIS A 797 21.52 42.62 -8.34
C HIS A 797 22.04 41.26 -7.83
N PRO A 798 21.64 40.79 -6.63
CA PRO A 798 22.29 39.65 -5.96
C PRO A 798 22.35 38.38 -6.82
N TYR A 799 21.22 38.02 -7.43
CA TYR A 799 21.13 36.84 -8.30
C TYR A 799 21.99 36.93 -9.57
N LEU A 800 22.00 38.08 -10.25
CA LEU A 800 22.77 38.26 -11.49
C LEU A 800 24.29 38.28 -11.21
N VAL A 801 24.71 38.92 -10.10
CA VAL A 801 26.10 38.88 -9.65
C VAL A 801 26.54 37.44 -9.39
N GLN A 802 25.76 36.69 -8.61
CA GLN A 802 26.09 35.29 -8.31
C GLN A 802 26.07 34.41 -9.56
N SER A 803 25.12 34.60 -10.47
CA SER A 803 25.06 33.83 -11.72
C SER A 803 26.27 34.06 -12.62
N LEU A 804 26.69 35.31 -12.82
CA LEU A 804 27.89 35.59 -13.60
C LEU A 804 29.14 35.00 -12.94
N CYS A 805 29.28 35.16 -11.62
CA CYS A 805 30.44 34.63 -10.92
C CYS A 805 30.45 33.09 -10.87
N PHE A 806 29.28 32.46 -10.80
CA PHE A 806 29.13 31.01 -10.88
C PHE A 806 29.64 30.47 -12.22
N GLU A 807 29.20 31.06 -13.34
CA GLU A 807 29.66 30.71 -14.69
C GLU A 807 31.16 30.95 -14.86
N LEU A 808 31.67 32.05 -14.30
CA LEU A 808 33.11 32.33 -14.31
C LEU A 808 33.90 31.19 -13.67
N VAL A 809 33.53 30.73 -12.47
CA VAL A 809 34.26 29.62 -11.81
C VAL A 809 34.22 28.33 -12.65
N LEU A 810 33.08 28.03 -13.31
CA LEU A 810 32.98 26.87 -14.20
C LEU A 810 33.94 27.00 -15.40
N ILE A 811 33.91 28.14 -16.10
CA ILE A 811 34.80 28.41 -17.24
C ILE A 811 36.26 28.34 -16.81
N LYS A 812 36.62 28.94 -15.67
CA LYS A 812 38.01 28.91 -15.16
C LYS A 812 38.48 27.49 -14.85
N ASN A 813 37.61 26.64 -14.28
CA ASN A 813 37.96 25.25 -13.98
C ASN A 813 38.15 24.41 -15.26
N GLU A 814 37.51 24.76 -16.38
CA GLU A 814 37.71 24.12 -17.68
C GLU A 814 39.00 24.57 -18.39
N GLN A 815 39.55 25.73 -18.02
CA GLN A 815 40.76 26.27 -18.64
C GLN A 815 42.07 25.61 -18.11
N PRO A 816 43.18 25.71 -18.87
CA PRO A 816 44.50 25.30 -18.43
C PRO A 816 44.94 26.01 -17.15
N LEU A 817 45.78 25.33 -16.36
CA LEU A 817 46.28 25.83 -15.07
C LEU A 817 46.98 27.19 -15.15
N SER A 818 47.65 27.50 -16.26
CA SER A 818 48.36 28.76 -16.47
C SER A 818 47.44 29.99 -16.49
N SER A 819 46.16 29.83 -16.85
CA SER A 819 45.18 30.92 -16.90
C SER A 819 44.06 30.81 -15.87
N ARG A 820 43.99 29.71 -15.11
CA ARG A 820 42.84 29.35 -14.24
C ARG A 820 42.53 30.34 -13.12
N PHE A 821 43.53 30.89 -12.44
CA PHE A 821 43.31 31.67 -11.20
C PHE A 821 43.11 33.17 -11.39
N ARG A 822 43.04 33.64 -12.65
CA ARG A 822 42.83 35.06 -12.95
C ARG A 822 41.73 35.21 -13.99
N VAL A 823 40.68 35.95 -13.65
CA VAL A 823 39.59 36.27 -14.57
C VAL A 823 40.03 37.38 -15.53
N THR A 824 39.83 37.16 -16.82
CA THR A 824 40.07 38.15 -17.89
C THR A 824 38.74 38.75 -18.40
N PRO A 825 38.78 39.86 -19.15
CA PRO A 825 37.60 40.40 -19.83
C PRO A 825 36.95 39.40 -20.81
N GLU A 826 37.74 38.56 -21.47
CA GLU A 826 37.25 37.51 -22.38
C GLU A 826 36.44 36.44 -21.62
N ASP A 827 36.90 36.03 -20.44
CA ASP A 827 36.18 35.12 -19.56
C ASP A 827 34.81 35.69 -19.16
N LEU A 828 34.76 37.01 -18.88
CA LEU A 828 33.52 37.71 -18.52
C LEU A 828 32.54 37.74 -19.70
N GLU A 829 33.00 38.00 -20.92
CA GLU A 829 32.13 37.96 -22.10
C GLU A 829 31.55 36.57 -22.34
N GLN A 830 32.36 35.51 -22.16
CA GLN A 830 31.89 34.14 -22.26
C GLN A 830 30.88 33.81 -21.15
N ALA A 831 31.18 34.16 -19.91
CA ALA A 831 30.27 33.97 -18.78
C ALA A 831 28.95 34.73 -18.98
N LEU A 832 28.99 35.93 -19.57
CA LEU A 832 27.79 36.69 -19.90
C LEU A 832 26.90 35.96 -20.91
N ARG A 833 27.49 35.38 -21.97
CA ARG A 833 26.73 34.58 -22.95
C ARG A 833 26.10 33.35 -22.29
N ASN A 834 26.87 32.61 -21.48
CA ASN A 834 26.36 31.45 -20.74
C ASN A 834 25.23 31.85 -19.79
N ALA A 835 25.41 32.94 -19.03
CA ALA A 835 24.44 33.43 -18.07
C ALA A 835 23.17 33.97 -18.75
N GLN A 836 23.24 34.53 -19.97
CA GLN A 836 22.04 34.90 -20.73
C GLN A 836 21.15 33.67 -21.01
N THR A 837 21.75 32.56 -21.43
CA THR A 837 21.01 31.30 -21.66
C THR A 837 20.59 30.64 -20.35
N GLY A 838 21.49 30.57 -19.36
CA GLY A 838 21.25 29.92 -18.07
C GLY A 838 20.16 30.59 -17.22
N ASN A 839 19.93 31.90 -17.40
CA ASN A 839 18.92 32.67 -16.66
C ASN A 839 17.60 32.86 -17.41
N ILE A 840 17.33 32.09 -18.46
CA ILE A 840 16.12 32.28 -19.29
C ILE A 840 14.82 32.23 -18.48
N ILE A 841 14.76 31.39 -17.43
CA ILE A 841 13.58 31.30 -16.55
C ILE A 841 13.37 32.58 -15.76
N PHE A 842 14.45 33.20 -15.25
CA PHE A 842 14.37 34.46 -14.52
C PHE A 842 13.87 35.59 -15.43
N PHE A 843 14.42 35.70 -16.63
CA PHE A 843 14.01 36.75 -17.56
C PHE A 843 12.60 36.54 -18.10
N ASN A 844 12.23 35.30 -18.41
CA ASN A 844 10.86 34.97 -18.82
C ASN A 844 9.84 35.27 -17.71
N ASP A 845 10.17 35.02 -16.45
CA ASP A 845 9.30 35.39 -15.32
C ASP A 845 9.14 36.91 -15.23
N LEU A 846 10.22 37.67 -15.37
CA LEU A 846 10.16 39.13 -15.41
C LEU A 846 9.30 39.64 -16.57
N TYR A 847 9.45 39.05 -17.76
CA TYR A 847 8.74 39.46 -18.97
C TYR A 847 7.25 39.06 -18.99
N HIS A 848 6.93 37.83 -18.60
CA HIS A 848 5.56 37.30 -18.72
C HIS A 848 4.71 37.45 -17.47
N ASN A 849 5.31 37.39 -16.28
CA ASN A 849 4.57 37.30 -15.03
C ASN A 849 4.65 38.57 -14.16
N GLN A 850 5.69 39.40 -14.33
CA GLN A 850 5.87 40.62 -13.52
C GLN A 850 5.53 41.92 -14.25
N LEU A 851 5.46 41.88 -15.58
CA LEU A 851 5.14 43.03 -16.43
C LEU A 851 3.90 42.77 -17.28
N SER A 852 3.03 43.78 -17.40
CA SER A 852 1.97 43.77 -18.39
C SER A 852 2.54 43.74 -19.81
N PRO A 853 1.81 43.20 -20.81
CA PRO A 853 2.25 43.20 -22.21
C PRO A 853 2.63 44.60 -22.72
N LEU A 854 1.95 45.63 -22.22
CA LEU A 854 2.22 47.01 -22.57
C LEU A 854 3.54 47.51 -21.97
N ALA A 855 3.76 47.30 -20.67
CA ALA A 855 5.01 47.64 -20.00
C ALA A 855 6.20 46.88 -20.61
N ALA A 856 6.03 45.60 -20.94
CA ALA A 856 7.04 44.81 -21.62
C ALA A 856 7.41 45.38 -23.01
N SER A 857 6.42 45.81 -23.79
CA SER A 857 6.67 46.45 -25.09
C SER A 857 7.43 47.78 -24.97
N MET A 858 7.09 48.58 -23.94
CA MET A 858 7.79 49.82 -23.61
C MET A 858 9.24 49.56 -23.17
N ALA A 859 9.46 48.50 -22.38
CA ALA A 859 10.80 48.06 -21.98
C ALA A 859 11.65 47.63 -23.19
N ILE A 860 11.11 46.86 -24.14
CA ILE A 860 11.82 46.48 -25.37
C ILE A 860 12.19 47.73 -26.20
N ALA A 861 11.24 48.67 -26.36
CA ALA A 861 11.47 49.89 -27.12
C ALA A 861 12.60 50.74 -26.53
N LEU A 862 12.62 50.91 -25.20
CA LEU A 862 13.68 51.61 -24.49
C LEU A 862 15.02 50.84 -24.55
N ALA A 863 14.99 49.51 -24.43
CA ALA A 863 16.19 48.68 -24.40
C ALA A 863 16.99 48.76 -25.70
N ARG A 864 16.29 48.90 -26.83
CA ARG A 864 16.87 49.03 -28.18
C ARG A 864 17.53 50.38 -28.46
N GLN A 865 17.27 51.40 -27.64
CA GLN A 865 17.91 52.73 -27.77
C GLN A 865 19.38 52.72 -27.32
N GLY A 866 19.88 51.61 -26.77
CA GLY A 866 21.28 51.43 -26.37
C GLY A 866 21.52 51.59 -24.86
N SER A 867 22.77 51.35 -24.46
CA SER A 867 23.21 51.49 -23.06
C SER A 867 23.28 52.95 -22.64
N GLN A 868 22.91 53.25 -21.39
CA GLN A 868 22.94 54.61 -20.80
C GLN A 868 22.02 55.65 -21.45
N THR A 869 21.14 55.26 -22.36
CA THR A 869 20.17 56.18 -22.95
C THR A 869 19.13 56.62 -21.91
N CYS A 870 19.00 57.93 -21.73
CA CYS A 870 18.00 58.54 -20.86
C CYS A 870 16.91 59.17 -21.74
N LEU A 871 15.69 58.67 -21.62
CA LEU A 871 14.56 59.15 -22.43
C LEU A 871 13.67 60.11 -21.61
N PRO A 872 13.50 61.37 -22.02
CA PRO A 872 12.56 62.30 -21.37
C PRO A 872 11.12 61.79 -21.42
N ALA A 873 10.30 62.20 -20.44
CA ALA A 873 8.88 61.83 -20.35
C ALA A 873 8.11 62.10 -21.67
N ASP A 874 8.38 63.25 -22.29
CA ASP A 874 7.68 63.73 -23.50
C ASP A 874 8.07 62.98 -24.77
N GLU A 875 9.17 62.21 -24.75
CA GLU A 875 9.69 61.50 -25.92
C GLU A 875 9.30 60.02 -25.98
N TRP A 876 8.63 59.50 -24.95
CA TRP A 876 8.17 58.10 -24.94
C TRP A 876 7.27 57.75 -26.13
N HIS A 877 6.42 58.69 -26.54
CA HIS A 877 5.55 58.52 -27.72
C HIS A 877 6.32 58.31 -29.04
N LYS A 878 7.59 58.75 -29.12
CA LYS A 878 8.43 58.59 -30.33
C LYS A 878 8.96 57.16 -30.49
N ILE A 879 9.21 56.47 -29.37
CA ILE A 879 9.80 55.13 -29.38
C ILE A 879 8.78 54.02 -29.08
N ALA A 880 7.69 54.34 -28.39
CA ALA A 880 6.63 53.43 -28.01
C ALA A 880 5.26 53.99 -28.46
N PRO A 881 4.71 53.52 -29.61
CA PRO A 881 3.41 53.98 -30.13
C PRO A 881 2.24 53.73 -29.16
N LEU A 882 2.39 52.75 -28.27
CA LEU A 882 1.42 52.34 -27.25
C LEU A 882 1.84 52.84 -25.86
N PHE A 883 2.37 54.06 -25.74
CA PHE A 883 2.70 54.64 -24.44
C PHE A 883 1.48 54.67 -23.52
N SER A 884 1.67 54.21 -22.28
CA SER A 884 0.74 54.44 -21.18
C SER A 884 1.50 54.88 -19.95
N GLU A 885 0.95 55.87 -19.24
CA GLU A 885 1.42 56.26 -17.91
C GLU A 885 1.36 55.08 -16.93
N SER A 886 0.37 54.19 -17.07
CA SER A 886 0.28 52.99 -16.23
C SER A 886 1.43 52.01 -16.47
N GLY A 887 1.86 51.84 -17.72
CA GLY A 887 3.00 50.99 -18.09
C GLY A 887 4.33 51.58 -17.62
N LEU A 888 4.48 52.90 -17.71
CA LEU A 888 5.65 53.60 -17.16
C LEU A 888 5.72 53.45 -15.63
N ALA A 889 4.59 53.65 -14.94
CA ALA A 889 4.50 53.48 -13.49
C ALA A 889 4.81 52.04 -13.06
N GLU A 890 4.36 51.04 -13.84
CA GLU A 890 4.67 49.63 -13.60
C GLU A 890 6.17 49.33 -13.74
N LEU A 891 6.83 49.84 -14.79
CA LEU A 891 8.27 49.66 -15.00
C LEU A 891 9.11 50.28 -13.88
N LEU A 892 8.69 51.46 -13.37
CA LEU A 892 9.31 52.10 -12.21
C LEU A 892 9.08 51.28 -10.93
N LYS A 893 7.85 50.81 -10.72
CA LYS A 893 7.46 50.03 -9.53
C LYS A 893 8.17 48.67 -9.46
N ARG A 894 8.43 48.05 -10.61
CA ARG A 894 9.13 46.77 -10.73
C ARG A 894 10.67 46.90 -10.78
N ASP A 895 11.20 48.09 -10.53
CA ASP A 895 12.65 48.37 -10.52
C ASP A 895 13.33 47.96 -11.85
N VAL A 896 12.63 48.11 -12.99
CA VAL A 896 13.16 47.84 -14.34
C VAL A 896 13.86 49.09 -14.89
N ILE A 897 13.23 50.25 -14.67
CA ILE A 897 13.74 51.57 -15.06
C ILE A 897 13.82 52.50 -13.85
N GLU A 898 14.62 53.56 -13.97
CA GLU A 898 14.74 54.60 -12.96
C GLU A 898 14.66 56.01 -13.57
N PRO A 899 14.21 57.01 -12.79
CA PRO A 899 14.27 58.40 -13.19
C PRO A 899 15.67 59.00 -12.94
N VAL A 900 16.22 59.69 -13.92
CA VAL A 900 17.50 60.41 -13.87
C VAL A 900 17.33 61.76 -14.56
N ASN A 901 17.47 62.86 -13.80
CA ASN A 901 17.42 64.24 -14.30
C ASN A 901 16.21 64.55 -15.21
N GLY A 902 15.01 64.04 -14.88
CA GLY A 902 13.79 64.24 -15.68
C GLY A 902 13.61 63.30 -16.88
N ALA A 903 14.51 62.33 -17.04
CA ALA A 903 14.46 61.28 -18.06
C ALA A 903 14.47 59.88 -17.41
N TYR A 904 14.21 58.83 -18.19
CA TYR A 904 14.12 57.45 -17.72
C TYR A 904 15.16 56.57 -18.41
N ARG A 905 15.79 55.68 -17.66
CA ARG A 905 16.74 54.68 -18.20
C ARG A 905 16.58 53.33 -17.54
N PHE A 906 17.07 52.28 -18.18
CA PHE A 906 17.16 50.95 -17.56
C PHE A 906 18.04 50.97 -16.32
N GLN A 907 17.56 50.30 -15.27
CA GLN A 907 18.28 50.24 -14.00
C GLN A 907 19.48 49.28 -14.09
N VAL A 908 19.29 48.12 -14.71
CA VAL A 908 20.30 47.05 -14.82
C VAL A 908 20.62 46.77 -16.28
N GLU A 909 21.89 46.97 -16.67
CA GLU A 909 22.36 46.79 -18.06
C GLU A 909 22.21 45.34 -18.55
N PHE A 910 22.42 44.36 -17.68
CA PHE A 910 22.26 42.95 -18.05
C PHE A 910 20.80 42.60 -18.39
N ILE A 911 19.83 43.17 -17.66
CA ILE A 911 18.40 43.03 -17.99
C ILE A 911 18.09 43.73 -19.32
N ARG A 912 18.60 44.95 -19.53
CA ARG A 912 18.43 45.69 -20.80
C ARG A 912 18.88 44.87 -22.00
N ARG A 913 20.06 44.24 -21.95
CA ARG A 913 20.60 43.42 -23.04
C ARG A 913 19.64 42.30 -23.42
N TRP A 914 19.08 41.60 -22.43
CA TRP A 914 18.10 40.55 -22.69
C TRP A 914 16.81 41.08 -23.33
N PHE A 915 16.28 42.23 -22.87
CA PHE A 915 15.09 42.85 -23.48
C PHE A 915 15.33 43.36 -24.91
N ALA A 916 16.54 43.81 -25.22
CA ALA A 916 16.90 44.27 -26.57
C ALA A 916 16.80 43.13 -27.60
N ASP A 917 17.09 41.89 -27.19
CA ASP A 917 17.05 40.69 -28.01
C ASP A 917 15.62 40.13 -28.21
N GLN A 918 14.62 40.64 -27.50
CA GLN A 918 13.22 40.20 -27.63
C GLN A 918 12.53 40.80 -28.85
N PRO A 919 11.56 40.08 -29.48
CA PRO A 919 10.78 40.61 -30.60
C PRO A 919 9.82 41.72 -30.11
N LEU A 920 9.72 42.82 -30.87
CA LEU A 920 8.65 43.80 -30.66
C LEU A 920 7.31 43.16 -31.04
N ILE A 921 6.41 42.97 -30.08
CA ILE A 921 5.08 42.43 -30.33
C ILE A 921 4.11 43.61 -30.61
N PRO A 922 3.55 43.75 -31.82
CA PRO A 922 2.47 44.69 -32.07
C PRO A 922 1.18 44.19 -31.40
N HIS A 923 0.63 44.94 -30.47
CA HIS A 923 -0.62 44.56 -29.80
C HIS A 923 -1.79 44.70 -30.79
N ASN A 924 -2.41 43.59 -31.20
CA ASN A 924 -3.72 43.60 -31.83
C ASN A 924 -4.77 43.85 -30.73
N GLN A 925 -5.61 44.87 -30.93
CA GLN A 925 -6.78 45.14 -30.09
C GLN A 925 -7.87 44.10 -30.36
N SER A 926 -7.77 42.90 -29.77
CA SER A 926 -8.92 41.97 -29.73
C SER A 926 -8.70 40.84 -28.72
N SER A 927 -9.13 41.05 -27.48
CA SER A 927 -9.69 39.99 -26.63
C SER A 927 -10.59 40.65 -25.58
N PRO A 928 -11.88 40.28 -25.50
CA PRO A 928 -12.79 40.88 -24.54
C PRO A 928 -12.56 40.32 -23.13
N SER A 929 -12.89 41.19 -22.17
CA SER A 929 -12.98 41.03 -20.71
C SER A 929 -13.70 39.79 -20.23
#